data_AF-A0A254Q6L0-F1
#
_entry.id   AF-A0A254Q6L0-F1
#
_cell.length_a   1.000
_cell.length_b   1.000
_cell.length_c   1.000
_cell.angle_alpha   90.00
_cell.angle_beta   90.00
_cell.angle_gamma   90.00
#
_symmetry.space_group_name_H-M   'P 1'
#
loop_
_entity.id
_entity.type
_entity.pdbx_description
1 polymer ?
#
loop_
_entity_poly.entity_id
_entity_poly.type
_entity_poly.pdbx_seq_one_letter_code
_entity_poly.pdbx_strand_id
1 'polypeptide(L)'
;MKLSLGILMLILGTFGAVAQAQASVPTSGTTLQLNNLRIANRAQCAVDSEMPTDTAFIVVDGYNAGKLSYSLAKNIGADGAQMSSQGMQDFRIAVSVLTKNIANKLFTGALPMLPLNLKTSKLHQYNALAAKCDKKTYCPELNTYLAKIWDNSEGAGIPWTKIDNFTGSQFLKSKKADRVGCFYVKKFSGLQGNLHTTELDVASLQDMAQSYLNHDKNITACEDRDVSLDSRNSMIQLNLKLDGVGDFNAYGFDFWNSVKIYLSFAWRYSNIPSQVSPHMGELFKSVALEESIMLVPNGCKSIEKPACDSETLSLNSLRELAKPGQNPADSFKENPDGPEKGTVNNGARSVNDDFLGTRGYQEASDWVENFRKNYVENRGSMKNRLQSSIQFLNVLSGAMTAEELNEFVKPMAFAGHYSNTHRDELYYMCTEARLAGDRRLDFMRSGIDRIKQLSVMQKAFEGSPKSLDQMEEYFDRSAAGLVSFCDTLEKQKIWNVDGYVVNREGFNRWAKEILNIPRNKEATGVEFQPMTFGAPLLVWDKSKPTTPSNIICLTGMDCARKLTKAMVDLYAVSKYADAFLPVSSTVSSPDIFNPYADLKACKIYDPWFQTRRANKRLFADLTSTVLFGWNALPMYIDVDFTAPKVTSLNEMIENGTVKFDPAIQKSKMQYAMLADFGPLVGAPCAVSIAPNSAKAFNFYAFNGITLNYCKARSDGTAIGGNNGSVENKTPDARSYCGGCSLNFVGVTSGAAMMTANALPINPIKLGIYFFRSIQRFVQAKKDKVNIPISADVNLQKVAETYQKHGGSIPEHCVEQLGAGVGCYQSICVAKAADAFEKYTGKKVLDIETASTTSSSITKSVVIKSAFCDGDVQMKFNCSDDGKRFSTFERFGGLYGRTKACRDAIGQNFWGR
;
A
#
# COMPACT_ATOMS: atom_id res chain seq x y z
N MET A 1 63.13 68.58 1.42
CA MET A 1 62.95 68.90 -0.01
C MET A 1 63.32 67.64 -0.81
N LYS A 2 62.34 66.96 -1.44
CA LYS A 2 62.47 65.81 -2.38
C LYS A 2 63.27 64.58 -1.87
N LEU A 3 62.68 63.42 -1.55
CA LEU A 3 62.23 62.33 -2.44
C LEU A 3 61.64 61.25 -1.48
N SER A 4 60.34 60.93 -1.53
CA SER A 4 59.70 59.87 -2.34
C SER A 4 59.96 58.42 -1.89
N LEU A 5 58.90 57.82 -1.34
CA LEU A 5 58.28 56.59 -1.85
C LEU A 5 59.24 55.42 -2.18
N GLY A 6 59.66 54.64 -1.16
CA GLY A 6 60.50 53.46 -1.42
C GLY A 6 60.42 52.31 -0.42
N ILE A 7 59.80 52.45 0.75
CA ILE A 7 59.93 51.44 1.82
C ILE A 7 58.57 50.95 2.37
N LEU A 8 57.45 51.29 1.71
CA LEU A 8 56.11 50.76 2.06
C LEU A 8 55.52 49.80 1.00
N MET A 9 56.36 49.23 0.13
CA MET A 9 55.98 48.29 -0.94
C MET A 9 56.82 47.01 -0.92
N LEU A 10 57.17 46.50 0.27
CA LEU A 10 57.98 45.27 0.41
C LEU A 10 57.48 44.28 1.48
N ILE A 11 56.21 44.39 1.93
CA ILE A 11 55.58 43.42 2.85
C ILE A 11 54.21 42.88 2.33
N LEU A 12 53.81 43.16 1.08
CA LEU A 12 52.55 42.67 0.49
C LEU A 12 52.77 41.90 -0.83
N GLY A 13 53.69 40.92 -0.83
CA GLY A 13 54.10 40.26 -2.07
C GLY A 13 54.54 38.80 -1.92
N THR A 14 53.88 37.99 -1.08
CA THR A 14 54.04 36.53 -1.07
C THR A 14 52.72 35.81 -0.75
N PHE A 15 51.63 36.16 -1.44
CA PHE A 15 50.58 35.17 -1.72
C PHE A 15 50.98 34.42 -2.98
N GLY A 16 51.92 33.49 -2.80
CA GLY A 16 52.20 32.46 -3.80
C GLY A 16 50.90 31.72 -4.07
N ALA A 17 50.49 31.71 -5.34
CA ALA A 17 49.45 30.87 -5.86
C ALA A 17 49.73 29.43 -5.40
N VAL A 18 48.97 28.95 -4.42
CA VAL A 18 48.86 27.51 -4.19
C VAL A 18 48.12 27.01 -5.40
N ALA A 19 48.88 26.50 -6.36
CA ALA A 19 48.35 25.65 -7.42
C ALA A 19 47.45 24.63 -6.71
N GLN A 20 46.14 24.73 -6.94
CA GLN A 20 45.22 23.65 -6.61
C GLN A 20 45.67 22.49 -7.49
N ALA A 21 46.56 21.67 -6.94
CA ALA A 21 46.83 20.35 -7.46
C ALA A 21 45.46 19.66 -7.50
N GLN A 22 44.95 19.49 -8.71
CA GLN A 22 43.84 18.58 -8.98
C GLN A 22 44.30 17.24 -8.42
N ALA A 23 43.84 16.92 -7.21
CA ALA A 23 43.95 15.58 -6.68
C ALA A 23 43.17 14.70 -7.65
N SER A 24 43.90 13.97 -8.48
CA SER A 24 43.37 12.92 -9.33
C SER A 24 42.70 11.91 -8.41
N VAL A 25 41.37 12.01 -8.32
CA VAL A 25 40.52 11.07 -7.60
C VAL A 25 40.74 9.69 -8.22
N PRO A 26 41.10 8.66 -7.44
CA PRO A 26 41.24 7.31 -7.98
C PRO A 26 39.87 6.82 -8.43
N THR A 27 39.65 6.82 -9.75
CA THR A 27 38.52 6.17 -10.42
C THR A 27 38.73 4.67 -10.40
N SER A 28 38.51 4.06 -9.24
CA SER A 28 38.46 2.62 -9.07
C SER A 28 37.48 2.29 -7.96
N GLY A 29 36.20 2.30 -8.32
CA GLY A 29 35.10 1.79 -7.51
C GLY A 29 34.03 1.29 -8.47
N THR A 30 33.77 -0.02 -8.45
CA THR A 30 32.60 -0.64 -9.08
C THR A 30 31.37 0.20 -8.72
N THR A 31 30.76 0.85 -9.72
CA THR A 31 29.63 1.75 -9.48
C THR A 31 28.43 0.92 -9.03
N LEU A 32 28.08 1.01 -7.75
CA LEU A 32 26.87 0.42 -7.20
C LEU A 32 25.65 1.01 -7.93
N GLN A 33 24.97 0.19 -8.74
CA GLN A 33 23.79 0.63 -9.49
C GLN A 33 22.50 0.31 -8.72
N LEU A 34 22.03 1.27 -7.93
CA LEU A 34 20.70 1.26 -7.31
C LEU A 34 19.68 2.03 -8.17
N ASN A 35 18.40 1.68 -8.02
CA ASN A 35 17.31 2.48 -8.59
C ASN A 35 17.25 3.85 -7.88
N ASN A 36 16.66 4.85 -8.56
CA ASN A 36 16.39 6.13 -7.91
C ASN A 36 15.45 5.93 -6.70
N LEU A 37 15.73 6.64 -5.61
CA LEU A 37 14.87 6.62 -4.42
C LEU A 37 13.67 7.55 -4.61
N ARG A 38 12.48 6.98 -4.52
CA ARG A 38 11.20 7.70 -4.59
C ARG A 38 10.82 8.20 -3.19
N ILE A 39 11.12 9.46 -2.89
CA ILE A 39 10.69 10.09 -1.64
C ILE A 39 9.28 10.66 -1.84
N ALA A 40 8.33 10.20 -1.05
CA ALA A 40 6.93 10.58 -1.18
C ALA A 40 6.33 10.97 0.17
N ASN A 41 5.51 12.01 0.18
CA ASN A 41 4.67 12.32 1.34
C ASN A 41 3.44 11.41 1.38
N ARG A 42 2.62 11.49 2.45
CA ARG A 42 1.44 10.60 2.60
C ARG A 42 0.48 10.64 1.42
N ALA A 43 0.19 11.82 0.87
CA ALA A 43 -0.78 11.98 -0.20
C ALA A 43 -0.27 11.37 -1.51
N GLN A 44 1.02 11.55 -1.80
CA GLN A 44 1.68 10.90 -2.93
C GLN A 44 1.82 9.41 -2.72
N CYS A 45 2.08 8.95 -1.50
CA CYS A 45 2.17 7.52 -1.20
C CYS A 45 0.85 6.79 -1.50
N ALA A 46 -0.28 7.42 -1.16
CA ALA A 46 -1.59 6.93 -1.56
C ALA A 46 -1.74 6.94 -3.10
N VAL A 47 -1.26 7.96 -3.81
CA VAL A 47 -1.29 7.95 -5.29
C VAL A 47 -0.46 6.78 -5.84
N ASP A 48 0.75 6.60 -5.33
CA ASP A 48 1.73 5.61 -5.77
C ASP A 48 1.32 4.16 -5.46
N SER A 49 0.45 3.94 -4.47
CA SER A 49 -0.05 2.59 -4.11
C SER A 49 -0.82 1.88 -5.21
N GLU A 50 -1.33 2.62 -6.21
CA GLU A 50 -2.00 2.02 -7.37
C GLU A 50 -1.02 1.65 -8.51
N MET A 51 0.28 1.90 -8.31
CA MET A 51 1.31 1.61 -9.29
C MET A 51 2.15 0.40 -8.86
N PRO A 52 2.59 -0.43 -9.82
CA PRO A 52 3.41 -1.59 -9.51
C PRO A 52 4.81 -1.16 -9.08
N THR A 53 5.35 -1.82 -8.05
CA THR A 53 6.69 -1.51 -7.54
C THR A 53 7.79 -1.96 -8.48
N ASP A 54 8.84 -1.15 -8.63
CA ASP A 54 10.08 -1.48 -9.31
C ASP A 54 11.17 -1.99 -8.34
N THR A 55 10.86 -2.02 -7.05
CA THR A 55 11.76 -2.53 -6.01
C THR A 55 10.97 -3.29 -4.95
N ALA A 56 11.42 -4.49 -4.61
CA ALA A 56 10.80 -5.32 -3.59
C ALA A 56 11.84 -5.90 -2.64
N PHE A 57 11.45 -6.11 -1.40
CA PHE A 57 12.17 -6.92 -0.45
C PHE A 57 11.67 -8.36 -0.47
N ILE A 58 12.57 -9.32 -0.29
CA ILE A 58 12.27 -10.69 0.09
C ILE A 58 12.72 -10.85 1.53
N VAL A 59 11.75 -11.04 2.42
CA VAL A 59 12.02 -11.50 3.79
C VAL A 59 12.17 -13.02 3.71
N VAL A 60 13.32 -13.54 4.14
CA VAL A 60 13.66 -14.97 4.07
C VAL A 60 13.81 -15.56 5.46
N ASP A 61 13.10 -16.66 5.71
CA ASP A 61 13.19 -17.51 6.90
C ASP A 61 13.91 -18.83 6.58
N GLY A 62 15.19 -18.90 6.94
CA GLY A 62 16.02 -20.09 6.76
C GLY A 62 15.78 -21.22 7.78
N TYR A 63 14.93 -21.05 8.80
CA TYR A 63 14.84 -21.99 9.93
C TYR A 63 14.46 -23.40 9.52
N ASN A 64 13.46 -23.57 8.64
CA ASN A 64 13.03 -24.90 8.19
C ASN A 64 14.14 -25.61 7.39
N ALA A 65 14.87 -24.86 6.56
CA ALA A 65 16.03 -25.38 5.85
C ALA A 65 17.14 -25.79 6.83
N GLY A 66 17.48 -24.94 7.81
CA GLY A 66 18.47 -25.28 8.83
C GLY A 66 18.07 -26.49 9.68
N LYS A 67 16.80 -26.61 10.07
CA LYS A 67 16.27 -27.78 10.78
C LYS A 67 16.40 -29.06 9.95
N LEU A 68 16.05 -29.00 8.67
CA LEU A 68 16.19 -30.12 7.75
C LEU A 68 17.66 -30.56 7.62
N SER A 69 18.55 -29.59 7.45
CA SER A 69 20.00 -29.80 7.38
C SER A 69 20.58 -30.37 8.68
N TYR A 70 20.12 -29.88 9.83
CA TYR A 70 20.49 -30.42 11.13
C TYR A 70 20.05 -31.87 11.32
N SER A 71 18.82 -32.20 10.90
CA SER A 71 18.30 -33.56 10.94
C SER A 71 19.09 -34.49 10.02
N LEU A 72 19.46 -34.04 8.82
CA LEU A 72 20.34 -34.78 7.92
C LEU A 72 21.70 -35.02 8.56
N ALA A 73 22.33 -33.98 9.12
CA ALA A 73 23.64 -34.06 9.77
C ALA A 73 23.66 -35.13 10.88
N LYS A 74 22.62 -35.15 11.73
CA LYS A 74 22.46 -36.18 12.76
C LYS A 74 22.40 -37.59 12.18
N ASN A 75 21.70 -37.77 11.07
CA ASN A 75 21.56 -39.08 10.43
C ASN A 75 22.87 -39.57 9.79
N ILE A 76 23.74 -38.67 9.34
CA ILE A 76 25.03 -39.01 8.71
C ILE A 76 26.24 -38.89 9.65
N GLY A 77 26.03 -38.57 10.93
CA GLY A 77 27.10 -38.41 11.91
C GLY A 77 27.97 -37.15 11.75
N ALA A 78 27.46 -36.12 11.07
CA ALA A 78 28.14 -34.83 10.88
C ALA A 78 27.78 -33.81 11.98
N ASP A 79 28.51 -32.68 12.04
CA ASP A 79 28.19 -31.57 12.94
C ASP A 79 26.85 -30.91 12.54
N GLY A 80 25.84 -31.09 13.38
CA GLY A 80 24.52 -30.52 13.17
C GLY A 80 24.50 -29.00 13.16
N ALA A 81 25.26 -28.33 14.03
CA ALA A 81 25.24 -26.87 14.11
C ALA A 81 25.85 -26.24 12.85
N GLN A 82 26.99 -26.79 12.41
CA GLN A 82 27.64 -26.35 11.17
C GLN A 82 26.75 -26.60 9.94
N MET A 83 26.18 -27.81 9.80
CA MET A 83 25.29 -28.11 8.67
C MET A 83 24.01 -27.29 8.69
N SER A 84 23.47 -26.98 9.88
CA SER A 84 22.30 -26.11 10.03
C SER A 84 22.59 -24.71 9.49
N SER A 85 23.73 -24.11 9.89
CA SER A 85 24.16 -22.79 9.42
C SER A 85 24.38 -22.78 7.90
N GLN A 86 25.09 -23.79 7.38
CA GLN A 86 25.31 -23.94 5.94
C GLN A 86 23.98 -24.12 5.18
N GLY A 87 23.06 -24.92 5.71
CA GLY A 87 21.73 -25.13 5.13
C GLY A 87 20.91 -23.85 5.06
N MET A 88 20.95 -23.01 6.10
CA MET A 88 20.30 -21.70 6.08
C MET A 88 20.93 -20.78 5.01
N GLN A 89 22.26 -20.75 4.93
CA GLN A 89 22.98 -19.93 3.95
C GLN A 89 22.68 -20.36 2.51
N ASP A 90 22.79 -21.65 2.22
CA ASP A 90 22.50 -22.22 0.90
C ASP A 90 21.04 -21.99 0.50
N PHE A 91 20.10 -22.10 1.45
CA PHE A 91 18.69 -21.80 1.21
C PHE A 91 18.46 -20.34 0.82
N ARG A 92 19.00 -19.38 1.57
CA ARG A 92 18.93 -17.93 1.24
C ARG A 92 19.48 -17.63 -0.15
N ILE A 93 20.63 -18.23 -0.50
CA ILE A 93 21.25 -18.05 -1.82
C ILE A 93 20.38 -18.68 -2.90
N ALA A 94 19.86 -19.90 -2.69
CA ALA A 94 18.98 -20.57 -3.65
C ALA A 94 17.72 -19.76 -3.95
N VAL A 95 17.08 -19.19 -2.92
CA VAL A 95 15.92 -18.28 -3.09
C VAL A 95 16.31 -17.05 -3.90
N SER A 96 17.45 -16.43 -3.59
CA SER A 96 17.92 -15.21 -4.25
C SER A 96 18.24 -15.45 -5.73
N VAL A 97 19.00 -16.51 -6.03
CA VAL A 97 19.37 -16.92 -7.39
C VAL A 97 18.14 -17.28 -8.21
N LEU A 98 17.22 -18.07 -7.64
CA LEU A 98 15.99 -18.47 -8.33
C LEU A 98 15.11 -17.26 -8.67
N THR A 99 14.90 -16.36 -7.72
CA THR A 99 14.08 -15.16 -7.93
C THR A 99 14.70 -14.25 -8.99
N LYS A 100 16.02 -14.03 -8.93
CA LYS A 100 16.77 -13.26 -9.92
C LYS A 100 16.71 -13.89 -11.31
N ASN A 101 16.82 -15.22 -11.41
CA ASN A 101 16.71 -15.97 -12.67
C ASN A 101 15.33 -15.79 -13.30
N ILE A 102 14.26 -15.97 -12.52
CA ILE A 102 12.87 -15.79 -12.98
C ILE A 102 12.66 -14.36 -13.47
N ALA A 103 13.06 -13.36 -12.69
CA ALA A 103 12.90 -11.96 -13.06
C ALA A 103 13.68 -11.62 -14.36
N ASN A 104 14.90 -12.13 -14.52
CA ASN A 104 15.67 -11.95 -15.75
C ASN A 104 15.02 -12.66 -16.95
N LYS A 105 14.50 -13.88 -16.78
CA LYS A 105 13.77 -14.60 -17.86
C LYS A 105 12.51 -13.85 -18.29
N LEU A 106 11.79 -13.22 -17.37
CA LEU A 106 10.65 -12.34 -17.70
C LEU A 106 11.11 -11.09 -18.47
N PHE A 107 12.24 -10.48 -18.08
CA PHE A 107 12.78 -9.30 -18.76
C PHE A 107 13.31 -9.58 -20.17
N THR A 108 13.87 -10.76 -20.42
CA THR A 108 14.39 -11.15 -21.74
C THR A 108 13.31 -11.71 -22.66
N GLY A 109 12.10 -11.92 -22.13
CA GLY A 109 11.01 -12.59 -22.85
C GLY A 109 11.19 -14.10 -22.98
N ALA A 110 12.10 -14.70 -22.21
CA ALA A 110 12.24 -16.16 -22.12
C ALA A 110 11.09 -16.82 -21.35
N LEU A 111 10.49 -16.10 -20.39
CA LEU A 111 9.23 -16.49 -19.76
C LEU A 111 8.12 -15.49 -20.12
N PRO A 112 6.90 -15.97 -20.41
CA PRO A 112 5.75 -15.11 -20.57
C PRO A 112 5.22 -14.65 -19.21
N MET A 113 4.63 -13.46 -19.19
CA MET A 113 3.85 -12.95 -18.06
C MET A 113 2.48 -13.63 -18.03
N LEU A 114 2.10 -14.08 -16.84
CA LEU A 114 0.81 -14.67 -16.50
C LEU A 114 -0.10 -13.57 -15.90
N PRO A 115 -1.23 -13.26 -16.57
CA PRO A 115 -2.06 -12.13 -16.21
C PRO A 115 -2.81 -12.35 -14.90
N LEU A 116 -2.90 -11.31 -14.07
CA LEU A 116 -3.70 -11.33 -12.85
C LEU A 116 -5.21 -11.31 -13.18
N ASN A 117 -5.61 -10.55 -14.20
CA ASN A 117 -7.01 -10.44 -14.60
C ASN A 117 -7.40 -11.54 -15.60
N LEU A 118 -7.90 -12.65 -15.06
CA LEU A 118 -8.36 -13.80 -15.85
C LEU A 118 -9.55 -13.47 -16.78
N LYS A 119 -10.33 -12.42 -16.49
CA LYS A 119 -11.52 -12.07 -17.30
C LYS A 119 -11.18 -11.41 -18.63
N THR A 120 -10.08 -10.65 -18.68
CA THR A 120 -9.64 -9.92 -19.88
C THR A 120 -8.54 -10.64 -20.64
N SER A 121 -7.93 -11.65 -20.01
CA SER A 121 -6.87 -12.46 -20.58
C SER A 121 -7.37 -13.35 -21.73
N LYS A 122 -6.57 -13.46 -22.81
CA LYS A 122 -6.81 -14.37 -23.94
C LYS A 122 -6.12 -15.74 -23.77
N LEU A 123 -5.49 -15.99 -22.63
CA LEU A 123 -4.81 -17.26 -22.33
C LEU A 123 -5.83 -18.27 -21.80
N HIS A 124 -6.57 -18.91 -22.71
CA HIS A 124 -7.71 -19.76 -22.34
C HIS A 124 -7.32 -20.93 -21.45
N GLN A 125 -6.18 -21.58 -21.70
CA GLN A 125 -5.74 -22.71 -20.88
C GLN A 125 -5.31 -22.24 -19.50
N TYR A 126 -4.47 -21.20 -19.43
CA TYR A 126 -4.08 -20.61 -18.15
C TYR A 126 -5.29 -20.15 -17.33
N ASN A 127 -6.23 -19.41 -17.93
CA ASN A 127 -7.40 -18.89 -17.22
C ASN A 127 -8.26 -20.03 -16.63
N ALA A 128 -8.47 -21.10 -17.41
CA ALA A 128 -9.23 -22.26 -16.95
C ALA A 128 -8.51 -23.00 -15.81
N LEU A 129 -7.20 -23.20 -15.93
CA LEU A 129 -6.39 -23.85 -14.89
C LEU A 129 -6.31 -22.99 -13.63
N ALA A 130 -6.00 -21.69 -13.75
CA ALA A 130 -5.96 -20.76 -12.63
C ALA A 130 -7.29 -20.75 -11.88
N ALA A 131 -8.43 -20.61 -12.57
CA ALA A 131 -9.76 -20.66 -11.93
C ALA A 131 -10.06 -22.00 -11.25
N LYS A 132 -9.61 -23.13 -11.83
CA LYS A 132 -9.77 -24.47 -11.26
C LYS A 132 -8.85 -24.71 -10.05
N CYS A 133 -7.68 -24.07 -10.02
CA CYS A 133 -6.63 -24.26 -9.03
C CYS A 133 -6.64 -23.22 -7.91
N ASP A 134 -7.37 -22.10 -8.07
CA ASP A 134 -7.47 -20.98 -7.11
C ASP A 134 -7.76 -21.45 -5.67
N LYS A 135 -8.56 -22.53 -5.55
CA LYS A 135 -8.93 -23.13 -4.26
C LYS A 135 -8.11 -24.35 -3.86
N LYS A 136 -7.03 -24.70 -4.55
CA LYS A 136 -6.26 -25.93 -4.26
C LYS A 136 -4.86 -25.62 -3.78
N THR A 137 -4.45 -26.23 -2.66
CA THR A 137 -3.07 -26.17 -2.14
C THR A 137 -2.08 -26.81 -3.10
N TYR A 138 -2.51 -27.85 -3.82
CA TYR A 138 -1.72 -28.52 -4.86
C TYR A 138 -2.56 -28.70 -6.12
N CYS A 139 -2.04 -28.25 -7.25
CA CYS A 139 -2.71 -28.38 -8.54
C CYS A 139 -1.79 -29.02 -9.59
N PRO A 140 -1.85 -30.36 -9.77
CA PRO A 140 -0.98 -31.07 -10.70
C PRO A 140 -1.09 -30.54 -12.13
N GLU A 141 -2.30 -30.23 -12.58
CA GLU A 141 -2.57 -29.77 -13.94
C GLU A 141 -1.92 -28.42 -14.24
N LEU A 142 -1.97 -27.48 -13.28
CA LEU A 142 -1.26 -26.21 -13.37
C LEU A 142 0.25 -26.43 -13.35
N ASN A 143 0.76 -27.33 -12.51
CA ASN A 143 2.19 -27.67 -12.50
C ASN A 143 2.65 -28.26 -13.84
N THR A 144 1.85 -29.13 -14.46
CA THR A 144 2.16 -29.67 -15.80
C THR A 144 2.16 -28.57 -16.87
N TYR A 145 1.23 -27.61 -16.78
CA TYR A 145 1.21 -26.45 -17.67
C TYR A 145 2.44 -25.55 -17.48
N LEU A 146 2.79 -25.23 -16.23
CA LEU A 146 3.97 -24.43 -15.88
C LEU A 146 5.27 -25.13 -16.26
N ALA A 147 5.35 -26.46 -16.16
CA ALA A 147 6.50 -27.24 -16.63
C ALA A 147 6.73 -27.06 -18.13
N LYS A 148 5.68 -27.14 -18.95
CA LYS A 148 5.79 -26.89 -20.41
C LYS A 148 6.30 -25.48 -20.72
N ILE A 149 5.84 -24.48 -19.98
CA ILE A 149 6.32 -23.09 -20.11
C ILE A 149 7.79 -22.99 -19.71
N TRP A 150 8.15 -23.60 -18.58
CA TRP A 150 9.50 -23.57 -18.04
C TRP A 150 10.50 -24.24 -18.99
N ASP A 151 10.20 -25.46 -19.46
CA ASP A 151 11.03 -26.20 -20.41
C ASP A 151 11.23 -25.42 -21.72
N ASN A 152 10.18 -24.72 -22.17
CA ASN A 152 10.28 -23.87 -23.35
C ASN A 152 11.22 -22.66 -23.12
N SER A 153 11.22 -22.11 -21.91
CA SER A 153 12.17 -21.05 -21.51
C SER A 153 13.62 -21.53 -21.43
N GLU A 154 13.85 -22.84 -21.33
CA GLU A 154 15.17 -23.48 -21.35
C GLU A 154 15.60 -23.94 -22.76
N GLY A 155 14.79 -23.65 -23.79
CA GLY A 155 15.17 -23.91 -25.18
C GLY A 155 14.48 -25.11 -25.83
N ALA A 156 13.35 -25.61 -25.29
CA ALA A 156 12.58 -26.67 -25.95
C ALA A 156 12.03 -26.27 -27.36
N GLY A 157 12.00 -24.97 -27.68
CA GLY A 157 11.79 -24.46 -29.04
C GLY A 157 10.34 -24.57 -29.56
N ILE A 158 9.37 -24.76 -28.68
CA ILE A 158 7.95 -24.81 -29.00
C ILE A 158 7.45 -23.37 -29.22
N PRO A 159 6.78 -23.04 -30.34
CA PRO A 159 6.15 -21.74 -30.50
C PRO A 159 5.19 -21.44 -29.35
N TRP A 160 5.34 -20.30 -28.70
CA TRP A 160 4.54 -19.93 -27.52
C TRP A 160 3.04 -20.04 -27.76
N THR A 161 2.58 -19.70 -28.98
CA THR A 161 1.18 -19.81 -29.44
C THR A 161 0.60 -21.24 -29.40
N LYS A 162 1.45 -22.27 -29.39
CA LYS A 162 1.05 -23.69 -29.30
C LYS A 162 0.93 -24.17 -27.86
N ILE A 163 1.59 -23.52 -26.91
CA ILE A 163 1.45 -23.82 -25.47
C ILE A 163 0.14 -23.19 -24.97
N ASP A 164 -0.06 -21.91 -25.27
CA ASP A 164 -1.31 -21.17 -25.08
C ASP A 164 -1.32 -20.01 -26.08
N ASN A 165 -2.36 -19.19 -26.13
CA ASN A 165 -2.45 -18.05 -27.06
C ASN A 165 -1.55 -16.85 -26.64
N PHE A 166 -0.31 -17.13 -26.25
CA PHE A 166 0.70 -16.15 -25.90
C PHE A 166 1.05 -15.29 -27.14
N THR A 167 0.91 -13.98 -26.97
CA THR A 167 1.23 -12.98 -28.00
C THR A 167 2.26 -12.00 -27.44
N GLY A 168 2.74 -11.05 -28.26
CA GLY A 168 3.71 -10.05 -27.82
C GLY A 168 3.28 -9.22 -26.60
N SER A 169 2.00 -9.16 -26.24
CA SER A 169 1.54 -8.46 -25.03
C SER A 169 1.89 -9.18 -23.72
N GLN A 170 2.23 -10.47 -23.78
CA GLN A 170 2.64 -11.25 -22.61
C GLN A 170 4.15 -11.24 -22.39
N PHE A 171 4.91 -10.53 -23.22
CA PHE A 171 6.36 -10.44 -23.09
C PHE A 171 6.78 -8.99 -22.91
N LEU A 172 7.70 -8.73 -21.98
CA LEU A 172 8.32 -7.41 -21.88
C LEU A 172 9.16 -7.18 -23.15
N LYS A 173 9.05 -5.98 -23.73
CA LYS A 173 9.78 -5.61 -24.96
C LYS A 173 11.29 -5.39 -24.75
N SER A 174 11.81 -5.68 -23.56
CA SER A 174 13.22 -5.50 -23.20
C SER A 174 14.07 -6.65 -23.74
N LYS A 175 15.26 -6.36 -24.28
CA LYS A 175 16.18 -7.38 -24.85
C LYS A 175 17.47 -7.58 -24.03
N LYS A 176 17.58 -7.01 -22.82
CA LYS A 176 18.80 -7.08 -22.00
C LYS A 176 18.64 -8.03 -20.82
N ALA A 177 19.66 -8.86 -20.56
CA ALA A 177 19.64 -9.97 -19.60
C ALA A 177 20.14 -9.63 -18.18
N ASP A 178 20.50 -8.38 -17.89
CA ASP A 178 21.05 -7.96 -16.58
C ASP A 178 20.31 -6.72 -16.02
N ARG A 179 19.00 -6.88 -15.82
CA ARG A 179 18.12 -5.80 -15.36
C ARG A 179 17.71 -5.92 -13.90
N VAL A 180 18.24 -6.91 -13.19
CA VAL A 180 17.82 -7.23 -11.82
C VAL A 180 19.01 -7.07 -10.89
N GLY A 181 19.04 -5.96 -10.14
CA GLY A 181 19.93 -5.80 -9.00
C GLY A 181 19.43 -6.63 -7.82
N CYS A 182 20.32 -7.29 -7.09
CA CYS A 182 19.96 -8.19 -6.01
C CYS A 182 20.96 -8.02 -4.86
N PHE A 183 20.48 -7.51 -3.73
CA PHE A 183 21.32 -7.07 -2.62
C PHE A 183 20.85 -7.67 -1.30
N TYR A 184 21.77 -8.16 -0.48
CA TYR A 184 21.49 -8.45 0.92
C TYR A 184 21.53 -7.14 1.70
N VAL A 185 20.49 -6.84 2.47
CA VAL A 185 20.43 -5.64 3.31
C VAL A 185 21.04 -5.96 4.67
N LYS A 186 22.23 -5.41 4.96
CA LYS A 186 22.87 -5.52 6.27
C LYS A 186 22.23 -4.57 7.27
N LYS A 187 21.92 -3.35 6.83
CA LYS A 187 21.38 -2.29 7.67
C LYS A 187 20.45 -1.37 6.87
N PHE A 188 19.30 -1.01 7.45
CA PHE A 188 18.46 0.07 6.95
C PHE A 188 19.18 1.40 7.10
N SER A 189 19.44 2.08 5.97
CA SER A 189 20.28 3.27 5.91
C SER A 189 19.70 4.31 4.95
N GLY A 190 20.46 5.37 4.65
CA GLY A 190 20.08 6.31 3.59
C GLY A 190 19.85 5.65 2.23
N LEU A 191 20.33 4.42 2.00
CA LEU A 191 20.02 3.62 0.79
C LEU A 191 18.56 3.18 0.69
N GLN A 192 17.80 3.20 1.79
CA GLN A 192 16.35 2.97 1.86
C GLN A 192 15.63 4.23 2.34
N GLY A 193 16.20 5.42 2.07
CA GLY A 193 15.71 6.73 2.51
C GLY A 193 14.20 6.97 2.28
N ASN A 194 13.63 6.35 1.25
CA ASN A 194 12.19 6.37 0.94
C ASN A 194 11.30 5.78 2.04
N LEU A 195 11.82 4.97 2.97
CA LEU A 195 11.08 4.41 4.11
C LEU A 195 11.09 5.32 5.35
N HIS A 196 11.98 6.31 5.39
CA HIS A 196 12.25 7.10 6.61
C HIS A 196 12.19 8.62 6.36
N THR A 197 12.02 9.04 5.11
CA THR A 197 12.03 10.45 4.71
C THR A 197 10.71 10.81 4.04
N THR A 198 10.01 11.81 4.56
CA THR A 198 8.81 12.40 3.93
C THR A 198 9.09 13.66 3.14
N GLU A 199 10.12 14.41 3.54
CA GLU A 199 10.56 15.65 2.91
C GLU A 199 12.08 15.63 2.73
N LEU A 200 12.55 16.09 1.57
CA LEU A 200 13.98 16.20 1.30
C LEU A 200 14.56 17.48 1.91
N ASP A 201 15.58 17.30 2.72
CA ASP A 201 16.43 18.36 3.23
C ASP A 201 17.91 18.01 3.05
N VAL A 202 18.79 18.95 3.42
CA VAL A 202 20.25 18.79 3.32
C VAL A 202 20.72 17.59 4.13
N ALA A 203 20.20 17.40 5.34
CA ALA A 203 20.58 16.32 6.24
C ALA A 203 20.24 14.94 5.66
N SER A 204 19.04 14.78 5.09
CA SER A 204 18.61 13.53 4.46
C SER A 204 19.48 13.19 3.25
N LEU A 205 19.78 14.18 2.40
CA LEU A 205 20.66 13.96 1.24
C LEU A 205 22.10 13.65 1.65
N GLN A 206 22.60 14.24 2.75
CA GLN A 206 23.92 13.91 3.29
C GLN A 206 23.98 12.48 3.83
N ASP A 207 22.95 12.03 4.55
CA ASP A 207 22.83 10.65 5.03
C ASP A 207 22.79 9.65 3.86
N MET A 208 22.03 9.96 2.80
CA MET A 208 22.00 9.20 1.55
C MET A 208 23.39 9.14 0.88
N ALA A 209 24.10 10.28 0.78
CA ALA A 209 25.44 10.34 0.20
C ALA A 209 26.43 9.46 0.99
N GLN A 210 26.47 9.61 2.32
CA GLN A 210 27.36 8.86 3.19
C GLN A 210 27.07 7.36 3.15
N SER A 211 25.78 6.99 3.09
CA SER A 211 25.34 5.60 2.99
C SER A 211 25.74 4.97 1.65
N TYR A 212 25.71 5.74 0.56
CA TYR A 212 26.17 5.30 -0.77
C TYR A 212 27.69 5.15 -0.85
N LEU A 213 28.43 6.11 -0.30
CA LEU A 213 29.90 6.04 -0.26
C LEU A 213 30.41 4.89 0.61
N ASN A 214 29.67 4.53 1.67
CA ASN A 214 29.97 3.41 2.56
C ASN A 214 29.04 2.21 2.34
N HIS A 215 28.63 1.96 1.09
CA HIS A 215 27.60 0.96 0.80
C HIS A 215 27.92 -0.45 1.31
N ASP A 216 29.19 -0.87 1.35
CA ASP A 216 29.60 -2.19 1.85
C ASP A 216 29.18 -2.47 3.30
N LYS A 217 28.98 -1.42 4.10
CA LYS A 217 28.46 -1.51 5.47
C LYS A 217 26.95 -1.71 5.53
N ASN A 218 26.24 -1.29 4.49
CA ASN A 218 24.77 -1.24 4.46
C ASN A 218 24.17 -2.37 3.63
N ILE A 219 24.82 -2.74 2.54
CA ILE A 219 24.37 -3.80 1.62
C ILE A 219 25.57 -4.60 1.08
N THR A 220 25.31 -5.82 0.61
CA THR A 220 26.24 -6.62 -0.21
C THR A 220 25.47 -7.36 -1.29
N ALA A 221 26.12 -8.15 -2.15
CA ALA A 221 25.44 -9.02 -3.11
C ALA A 221 24.55 -10.04 -2.39
N CYS A 222 23.37 -10.35 -2.93
CA CYS A 222 22.46 -11.32 -2.31
C CYS A 222 23.01 -12.76 -2.29
N GLU A 223 24.01 -13.05 -3.12
CA GLU A 223 24.69 -14.34 -3.25
C GLU A 223 25.95 -14.44 -2.37
N ASP A 224 26.28 -13.41 -1.60
CA ASP A 224 27.46 -13.35 -0.74
C ASP A 224 27.43 -14.45 0.33
N ARG A 225 28.50 -15.25 0.43
CA ARG A 225 28.66 -16.38 1.36
C ARG A 225 29.36 -16.00 2.66
N ASP A 226 29.50 -14.72 2.98
CA ASP A 226 29.97 -14.28 4.29
C ASP A 226 29.15 -14.91 5.42
N VAL A 227 29.85 -15.59 6.33
CA VAL A 227 29.28 -16.32 7.46
C VAL A 227 28.77 -15.41 8.56
N SER A 228 29.16 -14.13 8.55
CA SER A 228 28.66 -13.11 9.47
C SER A 228 27.24 -12.64 9.13
N LEU A 229 26.74 -12.93 7.92
CA LEU A 229 25.38 -12.58 7.50
C LEU A 229 24.35 -13.54 8.11
N ASP A 230 23.36 -13.00 8.81
CA ASP A 230 22.23 -13.79 9.31
C ASP A 230 21.43 -14.41 8.15
N SER A 231 21.60 -15.73 7.97
CA SER A 231 20.89 -16.51 6.95
C SER A 231 19.56 -17.09 7.45
N ARG A 232 19.24 -16.94 8.74
CA ARG A 232 17.96 -17.32 9.34
C ARG A 232 16.91 -16.24 9.13
N ASN A 233 17.26 -14.96 9.32
CA ASN A 233 16.34 -13.83 9.29
C ASN A 233 16.81 -12.77 8.27
N SER A 234 16.91 -13.16 7.00
CA SER A 234 17.53 -12.32 5.97
C SER A 234 16.53 -11.38 5.29
N MET A 235 17.02 -10.20 4.90
CA MET A 235 16.30 -9.23 4.08
C MET A 235 17.04 -9.02 2.77
N ILE A 236 16.43 -9.43 1.64
CA ILE A 236 17.01 -9.29 0.30
C ILE A 236 16.26 -8.19 -0.45
N GLN A 237 16.96 -7.23 -1.05
CA GLN A 237 16.38 -6.19 -1.90
C GLN A 237 16.59 -6.54 -3.38
N LEU A 238 15.50 -6.66 -4.14
CA LEU A 238 15.52 -6.76 -5.60
C LEU A 238 15.14 -5.43 -6.22
N ASN A 239 16.03 -4.94 -7.08
CA ASN A 239 15.84 -3.72 -7.86
C ASN A 239 15.64 -4.07 -9.33
N LEU A 240 14.48 -3.72 -9.89
CA LEU A 240 14.21 -3.85 -11.31
C LEU A 240 14.68 -2.58 -12.01
N LYS A 241 15.70 -2.68 -12.86
CA LYS A 241 16.16 -1.56 -13.70
C LYS A 241 15.19 -1.42 -14.87
N LEU A 242 14.57 -0.26 -15.05
CA LEU A 242 13.56 0.01 -16.09
C LEU A 242 14.06 1.13 -17.02
N ASP A 243 13.88 0.98 -18.35
CA ASP A 243 14.30 2.01 -19.33
C ASP A 243 13.30 3.18 -19.42
N GLY A 244 12.16 3.08 -18.72
CA GLY A 244 11.11 4.08 -18.61
C GLY A 244 9.95 3.57 -17.75
N VAL A 245 9.32 4.45 -16.97
CA VAL A 245 8.28 4.09 -15.98
C VAL A 245 6.92 3.76 -16.64
N GLY A 246 6.64 4.33 -17.82
CA GLY A 246 5.32 4.26 -18.47
C GLY A 246 4.89 2.85 -18.87
N ASP A 247 5.80 2.05 -19.46
CA ASP A 247 5.49 0.69 -19.91
C ASP A 247 5.33 -0.27 -18.74
N PHE A 248 6.13 -0.12 -17.67
CA PHE A 248 6.04 -1.00 -16.50
C PHE A 248 4.76 -0.77 -15.70
N ASN A 249 4.22 0.45 -15.65
CA ASN A 249 2.94 0.72 -15.00
C ASN A 249 1.78 -0.09 -15.59
N ALA A 250 1.85 -0.48 -16.87
CA ALA A 250 0.79 -1.25 -17.53
C ALA A 250 0.86 -2.76 -17.25
N TYR A 251 2.07 -3.31 -17.07
CA TYR A 251 2.30 -4.77 -16.98
C TYR A 251 2.94 -5.21 -15.64
N GLY A 252 3.33 -4.29 -14.77
CA GLY A 252 4.13 -4.59 -13.58
C GLY A 252 3.41 -5.48 -12.54
N PHE A 253 2.09 -5.38 -12.43
CA PHE A 253 1.31 -6.30 -11.58
C PHE A 253 1.31 -7.73 -12.15
N ASP A 254 1.19 -7.88 -13.47
CA ASP A 254 1.30 -9.19 -14.13
C ASP A 254 2.73 -9.74 -14.01
N PHE A 255 3.75 -8.89 -14.07
CA PHE A 255 5.14 -9.27 -13.81
C PHE A 255 5.30 -9.88 -12.42
N TRP A 256 4.87 -9.19 -11.36
CA TRP A 256 4.99 -9.71 -9.99
C TRP A 256 4.14 -10.94 -9.73
N ASN A 257 2.92 -11.00 -10.30
CA ASN A 257 2.09 -12.20 -10.27
C ASN A 257 2.84 -13.41 -10.87
N SER A 258 3.49 -13.19 -12.01
CA SER A 258 4.31 -14.21 -12.68
C SER A 258 5.49 -14.64 -11.82
N VAL A 259 6.21 -13.69 -11.20
CA VAL A 259 7.33 -14.00 -10.28
C VAL A 259 6.86 -14.93 -9.17
N LYS A 260 5.74 -14.64 -8.50
CA LYS A 260 5.20 -15.49 -7.43
C LYS A 260 4.86 -16.90 -7.91
N ILE A 261 4.14 -17.02 -9.02
CA ILE A 261 3.72 -18.32 -9.57
C ILE A 261 4.95 -19.15 -9.99
N TYR A 262 5.88 -18.56 -10.74
CA TYR A 262 7.08 -19.26 -11.17
C TYR A 262 8.00 -19.59 -10.02
N LEU A 263 8.10 -18.74 -9.00
CA LEU A 263 8.94 -19.00 -7.83
C LEU A 263 8.46 -20.24 -7.06
N SER A 264 7.16 -20.30 -6.79
CA SER A 264 6.51 -21.45 -6.16
C SER A 264 6.64 -22.75 -6.97
N PHE A 265 6.49 -22.67 -8.29
CA PHE A 265 6.67 -23.82 -9.18
C PHE A 265 8.14 -24.25 -9.27
N ALA A 266 9.02 -23.35 -9.70
CA ALA A 266 10.41 -23.65 -10.02
C ALA A 266 11.21 -24.04 -8.77
N TRP A 267 10.82 -23.61 -7.57
CA TRP A 267 11.41 -24.10 -6.33
C TRP A 267 11.38 -25.63 -6.21
N ARG A 268 10.27 -26.24 -6.61
CA ARG A 268 10.05 -27.69 -6.50
C ARG A 268 10.55 -28.45 -7.72
N TYR A 269 10.46 -27.85 -8.91
CA TYR A 269 10.62 -28.55 -10.18
C TYR A 269 11.85 -28.13 -11.00
N SER A 270 12.52 -27.02 -10.67
CA SER A 270 13.77 -26.64 -11.34
C SER A 270 14.99 -27.31 -10.71
N ASN A 271 16.11 -27.24 -11.43
CA ASN A 271 17.41 -27.69 -10.94
C ASN A 271 18.18 -26.60 -10.17
N ILE A 272 17.65 -25.36 -10.08
CA ILE A 272 18.37 -24.23 -9.48
C ILE A 272 18.74 -24.46 -8.00
N PRO A 273 17.83 -24.96 -7.13
CA PRO A 273 18.22 -25.30 -5.75
C PRO A 273 19.38 -26.30 -5.68
N SER A 274 19.36 -27.32 -6.55
CA SER A 274 20.40 -28.37 -6.64
C SER A 274 21.70 -27.85 -7.25
N GLN A 275 21.67 -26.81 -8.08
CA GLN A 275 22.87 -26.13 -8.57
C GLN A 275 23.57 -25.33 -7.47
N VAL A 276 22.79 -24.67 -6.60
CA VAL A 276 23.35 -23.86 -5.50
C VAL A 276 23.90 -24.74 -4.37
N SER A 277 23.20 -25.84 -4.06
CA SER A 277 23.65 -26.81 -3.07
C SER A 277 23.41 -28.24 -3.58
N PRO A 278 24.43 -28.92 -4.14
CA PRO A 278 24.27 -30.27 -4.69
C PRO A 278 23.76 -31.30 -3.68
N HIS A 279 24.11 -31.13 -2.39
CA HIS A 279 23.74 -32.07 -1.34
C HIS A 279 22.40 -31.74 -0.66
N MET A 280 22.01 -30.45 -0.59
CA MET A 280 20.79 -30.01 0.10
C MET A 280 19.67 -29.55 -0.84
N GLY A 281 19.96 -29.25 -2.10
CA GLY A 281 18.99 -28.71 -3.05
C GLY A 281 17.81 -29.63 -3.34
N GLU A 282 18.04 -30.95 -3.40
CA GLU A 282 16.93 -31.92 -3.49
C GLU A 282 16.07 -31.95 -2.23
N LEU A 283 16.68 -31.74 -1.06
CA LEU A 283 15.96 -31.66 0.21
C LEU A 283 15.16 -30.36 0.33
N PHE A 284 15.70 -29.25 -0.18
CA PHE A 284 15.04 -27.95 -0.20
C PHE A 284 13.72 -27.96 -0.96
N LYS A 285 13.55 -28.82 -1.97
CA LYS A 285 12.27 -29.00 -2.68
C LYS A 285 11.13 -29.45 -1.77
N SER A 286 11.43 -30.06 -0.62
CA SER A 286 10.45 -30.45 0.40
C SER A 286 10.05 -29.31 1.35
N VAL A 287 10.83 -28.22 1.38
CA VAL A 287 10.51 -27.03 2.17
C VAL A 287 9.38 -26.28 1.48
N ALA A 288 8.32 -25.95 2.24
CA ALA A 288 7.24 -25.10 1.78
C ALA A 288 7.74 -23.65 1.63
N LEU A 289 8.25 -23.30 0.45
CA LEU A 289 8.84 -22.00 0.17
C LEU A 289 7.89 -20.85 0.52
N GLU A 290 6.60 -21.00 0.22
CA GLU A 290 5.56 -19.99 0.45
C GLU A 290 5.39 -19.61 1.92
N GLU A 291 5.80 -20.49 2.84
CA GLU A 291 5.81 -20.21 4.28
C GLU A 291 7.14 -19.61 4.77
N SER A 292 8.21 -19.79 3.99
CA SER A 292 9.57 -19.40 4.33
C SER A 292 9.98 -18.06 3.72
N ILE A 293 9.19 -17.50 2.80
CA ILE A 293 9.48 -16.19 2.21
C ILE A 293 8.25 -15.31 2.11
N MET A 294 8.48 -14.00 2.12
CA MET A 294 7.46 -12.98 1.92
C MET A 294 8.02 -11.87 1.03
N LEU A 295 7.25 -11.45 0.02
CA LEU A 295 7.63 -10.36 -0.87
C LEU A 295 6.98 -9.06 -0.40
N VAL A 296 7.77 -8.06 -0.03
CA VAL A 296 7.24 -6.79 0.50
C VAL A 296 7.66 -5.67 -0.44
N PRO A 297 6.77 -4.77 -0.90
CA PRO A 297 7.22 -3.63 -1.70
C PRO A 297 8.16 -2.73 -0.92
N ASN A 298 9.20 -2.21 -1.59
CA ASN A 298 10.06 -1.19 -1.02
C ASN A 298 9.48 0.20 -1.30
N GLY A 299 8.75 0.76 -0.33
CA GLY A 299 8.18 2.10 -0.39
C GLY A 299 6.68 2.12 -0.64
N CYS A 300 6.22 3.11 -1.40
CA CYS A 300 4.81 3.45 -1.55
C CYS A 300 4.06 2.76 -2.69
N LYS A 301 4.78 2.08 -3.59
CA LYS A 301 4.17 1.28 -4.67
C LYS A 301 3.81 -0.10 -4.14
N SER A 302 2.99 -0.85 -4.87
CA SER A 302 2.53 -2.17 -4.43
C SER A 302 2.98 -3.29 -5.37
N ILE A 303 3.11 -4.51 -4.85
CA ILE A 303 3.39 -5.72 -5.66
C ILE A 303 2.12 -6.22 -6.33
N GLU A 304 1.00 -6.09 -5.63
CA GLU A 304 -0.35 -6.41 -6.12
C GLU A 304 -1.19 -5.14 -6.20
N LYS A 305 -2.21 -5.17 -7.04
CA LYS A 305 -3.14 -4.05 -7.11
C LYS A 305 -4.00 -4.06 -5.84
N PRO A 306 -3.96 -2.99 -5.01
CA PRO A 306 -4.73 -2.98 -3.77
C PRO A 306 -6.23 -3.10 -4.04
N ALA A 307 -6.89 -3.99 -3.30
CA ALA A 307 -8.33 -4.19 -3.30
C ALA A 307 -8.90 -3.98 -1.89
N CYS A 308 -10.17 -3.60 -1.81
CA CYS A 308 -10.88 -3.52 -0.53
C CYS A 308 -11.63 -4.83 -0.29
N ASP A 309 -10.88 -5.86 0.12
CA ASP A 309 -11.41 -7.16 0.50
C ASP A 309 -10.75 -7.66 1.80
N SER A 310 -11.33 -8.69 2.41
CA SER A 310 -10.88 -9.23 3.70
C SER A 310 -9.45 -9.78 3.64
N GLU A 311 -9.06 -10.35 2.51
CA GLU A 311 -7.73 -10.91 2.27
C GLU A 311 -6.67 -9.80 2.30
N THR A 312 -6.83 -8.77 1.47
CA THR A 312 -5.90 -7.63 1.41
C THR A 312 -5.83 -6.91 2.76
N LEU A 313 -6.97 -6.70 3.42
CA LEU A 313 -7.03 -6.02 4.71
C LEU A 313 -6.38 -6.83 5.84
N SER A 314 -6.58 -8.15 5.85
CA SER A 314 -5.96 -9.02 6.86
C SER A 314 -4.46 -9.18 6.62
N LEU A 315 -3.98 -9.36 5.38
CA LEU A 315 -2.55 -9.40 5.08
C LEU A 315 -1.84 -8.10 5.49
N ASN A 316 -2.48 -6.95 5.27
CA ASN A 316 -1.92 -5.66 5.68
C ASN A 316 -1.94 -5.42 7.19
N SER A 317 -2.73 -6.20 7.96
CA SER A 317 -2.67 -6.17 9.43
C SER A 317 -1.34 -6.69 9.99
N LEU A 318 -0.59 -7.51 9.22
CA LEU A 318 0.74 -7.98 9.59
C LEU A 318 1.71 -6.84 9.87
N ARG A 319 1.49 -5.66 9.29
CA ARG A 319 2.24 -4.43 9.58
C ARG A 319 2.27 -4.08 11.06
N GLU A 320 1.19 -4.33 11.78
CA GLU A 320 1.11 -4.03 13.21
C GLU A 320 2.10 -4.88 14.03
N LEU A 321 2.46 -6.07 13.54
CA LEU A 321 3.45 -6.96 14.16
C LEU A 321 4.90 -6.46 13.99
N ALA A 322 5.14 -5.65 12.95
CA ALA A 322 6.44 -5.08 12.66
C ALA A 322 6.74 -3.82 13.49
N LYS A 323 5.77 -3.31 14.27
CA LYS A 323 5.97 -2.12 15.10
C LYS A 323 6.81 -2.46 16.34
N PRO A 324 7.74 -1.56 16.75
CA PRO A 324 8.54 -1.76 17.95
C PRO A 324 7.68 -1.74 19.22
N GLY A 325 8.02 -2.56 20.21
CA GLY A 325 7.39 -2.55 21.54
C GLY A 325 5.97 -3.11 21.62
N GLN A 326 5.47 -3.75 20.56
CA GLN A 326 4.22 -4.50 20.61
C GLN A 326 4.38 -5.73 21.52
N ASN A 327 3.50 -5.87 22.51
CA ASN A 327 3.38 -7.12 23.25
C ASN A 327 2.45 -8.06 22.43
N PRO A 328 2.93 -9.25 22.00
CA PRO A 328 2.11 -10.20 21.23
C PRO A 328 0.79 -10.56 21.92
N ALA A 329 0.75 -10.52 23.25
CA ALA A 329 -0.45 -10.76 24.06
C ALA A 329 -1.52 -9.66 23.94
N ASP A 330 -1.14 -8.46 23.48
CA ASP A 330 -2.03 -7.31 23.28
C ASP A 330 -2.40 -7.12 21.80
N SER A 331 -1.66 -7.74 20.86
CA SER A 331 -1.82 -7.53 19.42
C SER A 331 -3.13 -8.10 18.86
N PHE A 332 -3.75 -9.11 19.49
CA PHE A 332 -5.07 -9.62 19.09
C PHE A 332 -5.95 -9.97 20.31
N LYS A 333 -7.05 -9.22 20.46
CA LYS A 333 -8.14 -9.48 21.40
C LYS A 333 -8.72 -10.89 21.19
N GLU A 334 -9.29 -11.50 22.23
CA GLU A 334 -10.04 -12.76 22.10
C GLU A 334 -11.24 -12.61 21.16
N ASN A 335 -11.82 -11.40 21.11
CA ASN A 335 -12.77 -10.99 20.08
C ASN A 335 -12.20 -9.82 19.27
N PRO A 336 -11.57 -10.08 18.11
CA PRO A 336 -11.03 -9.00 17.30
C PRO A 336 -12.15 -8.22 16.59
N ASP A 337 -12.04 -6.88 16.64
CA ASP A 337 -12.91 -5.96 15.88
C ASP A 337 -12.85 -6.21 14.36
N GLY A 338 -11.84 -6.96 13.90
CA GLY A 338 -11.56 -7.29 12.51
C GLY A 338 -10.69 -6.22 11.82
N PRO A 339 -9.98 -6.58 10.75
CA PRO A 339 -9.08 -5.65 10.07
C PRO A 339 -9.83 -4.45 9.48
N GLU A 340 -11.08 -4.64 9.04
CA GLU A 340 -11.97 -3.59 8.52
C GLU A 340 -12.22 -2.45 9.52
N LYS A 341 -12.66 -2.78 10.74
CA LYS A 341 -12.90 -1.78 11.80
C LYS A 341 -11.60 -1.11 12.23
N GLY A 342 -10.50 -1.86 12.29
CA GLY A 342 -9.17 -1.31 12.56
C GLY A 342 -8.75 -0.27 11.54
N THR A 343 -8.95 -0.54 10.25
CA THR A 343 -8.64 0.40 9.17
C THR A 343 -9.48 1.69 9.26
N VAL A 344 -10.77 1.59 9.60
CA VAL A 344 -11.63 2.76 9.79
C VAL A 344 -11.26 3.58 11.02
N ASN A 345 -11.11 2.93 12.17
CA ASN A 345 -10.89 3.60 13.46
C ASN A 345 -9.55 4.35 13.48
N ASN A 346 -8.54 3.80 12.81
CA ASN A 346 -7.20 4.40 12.77
C ASN A 346 -7.11 5.58 11.80
N GLY A 347 -7.97 5.66 10.78
CA GLY A 347 -8.02 6.79 9.86
C GLY A 347 -6.70 7.09 9.15
N ALA A 348 -6.30 8.36 9.12
CA ALA A 348 -5.04 8.80 8.49
C ALA A 348 -3.81 8.40 9.32
N ARG A 349 -2.80 7.81 8.67
CA ARG A 349 -1.61 7.25 9.32
C ARG A 349 -0.32 7.96 8.88
N SER A 350 0.72 7.95 9.71
CA SER A 350 2.02 8.43 9.26
C SER A 350 2.68 7.43 8.32
N VAL A 351 3.51 7.94 7.40
CA VAL A 351 4.22 7.16 6.38
C VAL A 351 5.56 7.79 6.10
N ASN A 352 6.55 6.95 5.80
CA ASN A 352 7.92 7.34 5.51
C ASN A 352 8.55 8.19 6.62
N ASP A 353 8.15 7.95 7.87
CA ASP A 353 8.63 8.59 9.10
C ASP A 353 9.24 7.56 10.05
N ASP A 354 9.71 6.43 9.50
CA ASP A 354 10.21 5.28 10.25
C ASP A 354 9.20 4.70 11.25
N PHE A 355 7.91 4.68 10.89
CA PHE A 355 6.84 4.17 11.76
C PHE A 355 7.01 2.69 12.18
N LEU A 356 7.82 1.91 11.44
CA LEU A 356 8.19 0.53 11.78
C LEU A 356 9.49 0.43 12.59
N GLY A 357 10.07 1.57 12.97
CA GLY A 357 11.30 1.65 13.77
C GLY A 357 12.50 0.99 13.10
N THR A 358 12.57 0.95 11.77
CA THR A 358 13.64 0.26 11.02
C THR A 358 15.02 0.86 11.32
N ARG A 359 15.13 2.16 11.62
CA ARG A 359 16.40 2.80 12.02
C ARG A 359 16.79 2.53 13.48
N GLY A 360 15.84 2.06 14.30
CA GLY A 360 16.07 1.71 15.70
C GLY A 360 16.92 0.45 15.88
N TYR A 361 17.05 -0.37 14.84
CA TYR A 361 17.82 -1.62 14.86
C TYR A 361 19.25 -1.41 14.35
N GLN A 362 20.19 -2.18 14.88
CA GLN A 362 21.59 -2.13 14.43
C GLN A 362 21.75 -2.81 13.08
N GLU A 363 21.14 -3.99 12.93
CA GLU A 363 21.10 -4.77 11.69
C GLU A 363 19.67 -4.92 11.18
N ALA A 364 19.52 -5.12 9.86
CA ALA A 364 18.21 -5.40 9.27
C ALA A 364 17.66 -6.78 9.71
N SER A 365 18.55 -7.74 10.00
CA SER A 365 18.24 -9.05 10.57
C SER A 365 17.52 -8.95 11.91
N ASP A 366 17.91 -8.01 12.78
CA ASP A 366 17.26 -7.79 14.07
C ASP A 366 15.79 -7.35 13.90
N TRP A 367 15.54 -6.48 12.91
CA TRP A 367 14.18 -6.06 12.57
C TRP A 367 13.36 -7.23 12.03
N VAL A 368 13.95 -8.04 11.15
CA VAL A 368 13.29 -9.26 10.61
C VAL A 368 13.01 -10.26 11.73
N GLU A 369 13.96 -10.46 12.66
CA GLU A 369 13.77 -11.34 13.81
C GLU A 369 12.60 -10.87 14.68
N ASN A 370 12.52 -9.58 14.99
CA ASN A 370 11.41 -9.02 15.76
C ASN A 370 10.06 -9.23 15.05
N PHE A 371 9.97 -8.85 13.77
CA PHE A 371 8.76 -9.05 12.97
C PHE A 371 8.35 -10.52 12.92
N ARG A 372 9.32 -11.40 12.66
CA ARG A 372 9.11 -12.83 12.53
C ARG A 372 8.70 -13.46 13.86
N LYS A 373 9.34 -13.13 14.97
CA LYS A 373 8.99 -13.66 16.29
C LYS A 373 7.51 -13.39 16.58
N ASN A 374 7.09 -12.14 16.38
CA ASN A 374 5.70 -11.73 16.54
C ASN A 374 4.78 -12.47 15.55
N TYR A 375 5.17 -12.63 14.29
CA TYR A 375 4.41 -13.38 13.29
C TYR A 375 4.24 -14.86 13.67
N VAL A 376 5.32 -15.54 14.03
CA VAL A 376 5.31 -16.98 14.35
C VAL A 376 4.54 -17.26 15.63
N GLU A 377 4.70 -16.45 16.69
CA GLU A 377 3.95 -16.60 17.94
C GLU A 377 2.44 -16.44 17.70
N ASN A 378 2.04 -15.42 16.95
CA ASN A 378 0.63 -15.19 16.62
C ASN A 378 0.07 -16.27 15.69
N ARG A 379 0.83 -16.68 14.66
CA ARG A 379 0.46 -17.80 13.77
C ARG A 379 0.27 -19.09 14.57
N GLY A 380 1.17 -19.38 15.50
CA GLY A 380 1.08 -20.56 16.38
C GLY A 380 -0.16 -20.52 17.26
N SER A 381 -0.45 -19.36 17.88
CA SER A 381 -1.67 -19.15 18.68
C SER A 381 -2.94 -19.38 17.86
N MET A 382 -3.02 -18.79 16.65
CA MET A 382 -4.18 -18.95 15.76
C MET A 382 -4.36 -20.40 15.27
N LYS A 383 -3.26 -21.07 14.90
CA LYS A 383 -3.29 -22.47 14.48
C LYS A 383 -3.74 -23.38 15.62
N ASN A 384 -3.26 -23.15 16.85
CA ASN A 384 -3.68 -23.92 18.01
C ASN A 384 -5.16 -23.71 18.31
N ARG A 385 -5.66 -22.46 18.31
CA ARG A 385 -7.09 -22.15 18.46
C ARG A 385 -7.94 -22.87 17.43
N LEU A 386 -7.54 -22.82 16.16
CA LEU A 386 -8.21 -23.50 15.06
C LEU A 386 -8.26 -25.01 15.26
N GLN A 387 -7.10 -25.64 15.50
CA GLN A 387 -7.00 -27.09 15.67
C GLN A 387 -7.78 -27.59 16.89
N SER A 388 -7.65 -26.91 18.04
CA SER A 388 -8.40 -27.25 19.25
C SER A 388 -9.91 -27.10 19.05
N SER A 389 -10.36 -26.06 18.34
CA SER A 389 -11.78 -25.84 18.05
C SER A 389 -12.34 -26.93 17.14
N ILE A 390 -11.64 -27.25 16.04
CA ILE A 390 -12.05 -28.31 15.10
C ILE A 390 -12.10 -29.67 15.83
N GLN A 391 -11.06 -30.00 16.62
CA GLN A 391 -11.03 -31.24 17.38
C GLN A 391 -12.19 -31.33 18.38
N PHE A 392 -12.44 -30.27 19.15
CA PHE A 392 -13.54 -30.24 20.11
C PHE A 392 -14.90 -30.41 19.43
N LEU A 393 -15.17 -29.68 18.34
CA LEU A 393 -16.41 -29.79 17.59
C LEU A 393 -16.63 -31.20 17.01
N ASN A 394 -15.56 -31.81 16.49
CA ASN A 394 -15.61 -33.18 15.97
C ASN A 394 -15.93 -34.19 17.05
N VAL A 395 -15.29 -34.08 18.20
CA VAL A 395 -15.50 -34.98 19.32
C VAL A 395 -16.90 -34.82 19.91
N LEU A 396 -17.33 -33.59 20.19
CA LEU A 396 -18.64 -33.32 20.76
C LEU A 396 -19.76 -33.79 19.83
N SER A 397 -19.70 -33.40 18.57
CA SER A 397 -20.75 -33.72 17.59
C SER A 397 -20.73 -35.18 17.13
N GLY A 398 -19.63 -35.90 17.35
CA GLY A 398 -19.55 -37.35 17.19
C GLY A 398 -20.05 -38.11 18.42
N ALA A 399 -20.02 -37.50 19.60
CA ALA A 399 -20.47 -38.11 20.85
C ALA A 399 -21.97 -37.90 21.13
N MET A 400 -22.53 -36.76 20.75
CA MET A 400 -23.94 -36.44 20.99
C MET A 400 -24.50 -35.44 19.95
N THR A 401 -25.80 -35.52 19.71
CA THR A 401 -26.58 -34.55 18.92
C THR A 401 -26.76 -33.22 19.66
N ALA A 402 -27.14 -32.17 18.94
CA ALA A 402 -27.38 -30.85 19.54
C ALA A 402 -28.56 -30.89 20.52
N GLU A 403 -29.58 -31.70 20.20
CA GLU A 403 -30.75 -31.93 21.03
C GLU A 403 -30.38 -32.71 22.31
N GLU A 404 -29.54 -33.75 22.22
CA GLU A 404 -29.03 -34.46 23.39
C GLU A 404 -28.21 -33.55 24.32
N LEU A 405 -27.34 -32.71 23.77
CA LEU A 405 -26.61 -31.71 24.56
C LEU A 405 -27.56 -30.80 25.34
N ASN A 406 -28.62 -30.34 24.70
CA ASN A 406 -29.66 -29.53 25.34
C ASN A 406 -30.41 -30.30 26.44
N GLU A 407 -30.71 -31.59 26.23
CA GLU A 407 -31.31 -32.44 27.27
C GLU A 407 -30.36 -32.62 28.46
N PHE A 408 -29.04 -32.73 28.26
CA PHE A 408 -28.08 -32.80 29.37
C PHE A 408 -28.03 -31.51 30.19
N VAL A 409 -28.35 -30.35 29.60
CA VAL A 409 -28.40 -29.07 30.30
C VAL A 409 -29.67 -28.93 31.15
N LYS A 410 -30.81 -29.47 30.71
CA LYS A 410 -32.12 -29.27 31.37
C LYS A 410 -32.15 -29.63 32.88
N PRO A 411 -31.66 -30.80 33.34
CA PRO A 411 -31.71 -31.14 34.76
C PRO A 411 -30.95 -30.16 35.65
N MET A 412 -29.86 -29.58 35.13
CA MET A 412 -29.06 -28.58 35.84
C MET A 412 -29.69 -27.19 35.76
N ALA A 413 -30.32 -26.86 34.63
CA ALA A 413 -31.06 -25.63 34.45
C ALA A 413 -32.28 -25.54 35.37
N PHE A 414 -32.98 -26.65 35.62
CA PHE A 414 -34.22 -26.70 36.42
C PHE A 414 -34.06 -27.45 37.75
N ALA A 415 -32.94 -27.24 38.44
CA ALA A 415 -32.74 -27.80 39.77
C ALA A 415 -33.76 -27.22 40.77
N GLY A 416 -34.32 -28.07 41.65
CA GLY A 416 -35.26 -27.60 42.68
C GLY A 416 -34.63 -26.62 43.68
N HIS A 417 -33.30 -26.62 43.82
CA HIS A 417 -32.52 -25.70 44.65
C HIS A 417 -31.23 -25.27 43.93
N TYR A 418 -30.94 -23.97 43.93
CA TYR A 418 -29.75 -23.39 43.29
C TYR A 418 -28.82 -22.73 44.31
N SER A 419 -27.57 -23.19 44.37
CA SER A 419 -26.47 -22.48 45.02
C SER A 419 -26.08 -21.21 44.23
N ASN A 420 -25.36 -20.28 44.84
CA ASN A 420 -24.82 -19.11 44.12
C ASN A 420 -23.90 -19.53 42.96
N THR A 421 -23.07 -20.56 43.16
CA THR A 421 -22.22 -21.14 42.11
C THR A 421 -23.03 -21.72 40.94
N HIS A 422 -24.19 -22.32 41.22
CA HIS A 422 -25.11 -22.77 40.18
C HIS A 422 -25.70 -21.61 39.39
N ARG A 423 -26.17 -20.58 40.10
CA ARG A 423 -26.74 -19.39 39.46
C ARG A 423 -25.71 -18.71 38.58
N ASP A 424 -24.46 -18.63 39.03
CA ASP A 424 -23.33 -18.08 38.28
C ASP A 424 -23.06 -18.87 36.99
N GLU A 425 -22.91 -20.20 37.05
CA GLU A 425 -22.62 -21.01 35.85
C GLU A 425 -23.75 -20.96 34.82
N LEU A 426 -25.01 -21.01 35.28
CA LEU A 426 -26.19 -20.82 34.44
C LEU A 426 -26.22 -19.43 33.81
N TYR A 427 -25.88 -18.39 34.60
CA TYR A 427 -25.82 -17.03 34.10
C TYR A 427 -24.74 -16.87 33.03
N TYR A 428 -23.56 -17.47 33.22
CA TYR A 428 -22.49 -17.47 32.22
C TYR A 428 -22.92 -18.16 30.94
N MET A 429 -23.43 -19.40 31.03
CA MET A 429 -23.89 -20.16 29.87
C MET A 429 -24.96 -19.38 29.10
N CYS A 430 -25.95 -18.84 29.80
CA CYS A 430 -27.04 -18.10 29.17
C CYS A 430 -26.58 -16.81 28.49
N THR A 431 -25.71 -16.05 29.16
CA THR A 431 -25.17 -14.83 28.58
C THR A 431 -24.26 -15.14 27.39
N GLU A 432 -23.37 -16.12 27.51
CA GLU A 432 -22.46 -16.54 26.44
C GLU A 432 -23.23 -17.07 25.21
N ALA A 433 -24.23 -17.93 25.42
CA ALA A 433 -25.09 -18.45 24.36
C ALA A 433 -25.90 -17.33 23.68
N ARG A 434 -26.41 -16.34 24.43
CA ARG A 434 -27.11 -15.17 23.86
C ARG A 434 -26.16 -14.27 23.07
N LEU A 435 -24.95 -13.99 23.58
CA LEU A 435 -23.96 -13.15 22.90
C LEU A 435 -23.50 -13.75 21.56
N ALA A 436 -23.36 -15.08 21.48
CA ALA A 436 -22.90 -15.77 20.27
C ALA A 436 -24.03 -16.24 19.34
N GLY A 437 -25.17 -16.64 19.90
CA GLY A 437 -26.24 -17.34 19.19
C GLY A 437 -27.51 -16.51 18.92
N ASP A 438 -27.78 -15.44 19.67
CA ASP A 438 -29.02 -14.67 19.50
C ASP A 438 -28.90 -13.65 18.35
N ARG A 439 -29.67 -13.89 17.28
CA ARG A 439 -29.77 -12.99 16.12
C ARG A 439 -30.29 -11.60 16.45
N ARG A 440 -31.04 -11.43 17.56
CA ARG A 440 -31.61 -10.14 17.97
C ARG A 440 -30.56 -9.17 18.52
N LEU A 441 -29.49 -9.72 19.10
CA LEU A 441 -28.42 -8.94 19.72
C LEU A 441 -27.26 -8.67 18.74
N ASP A 442 -27.10 -9.55 17.75
CA ASP A 442 -26.08 -9.53 16.68
C ASP A 442 -24.66 -9.06 17.10
N PHE A 443 -24.19 -9.51 18.27
CA PHE A 443 -22.83 -9.19 18.72
C PHE A 443 -21.76 -9.97 17.93
N MET A 444 -22.02 -11.25 17.67
CA MET A 444 -21.09 -12.13 16.94
C MET A 444 -21.79 -13.04 15.93
N ARG A 445 -23.13 -13.09 15.94
CA ARG A 445 -23.88 -14.10 15.19
C ARG A 445 -23.68 -13.97 13.68
N SER A 446 -23.86 -12.77 13.12
CA SER A 446 -23.57 -12.50 11.72
C SER A 446 -22.10 -12.76 11.35
N GLY A 447 -21.19 -12.57 12.32
CA GLY A 447 -19.78 -12.88 12.17
C GLY A 447 -19.50 -14.39 12.06
N ILE A 448 -20.12 -15.19 12.93
CA ILE A 448 -20.05 -16.65 12.93
C ILE A 448 -20.65 -17.21 11.64
N ASP A 449 -21.81 -16.70 11.20
CA ASP A 449 -22.47 -17.11 9.94
C ASP A 449 -21.63 -16.80 8.70
N ARG A 450 -20.71 -15.84 8.78
CA ARG A 450 -19.80 -15.48 7.68
C ARG A 450 -18.58 -16.40 7.58
N ILE A 451 -18.25 -17.19 8.62
CA ILE A 451 -17.07 -18.06 8.60
C ILE A 451 -17.14 -19.05 7.42
N LYS A 452 -18.32 -19.61 7.14
CA LYS A 452 -18.51 -20.55 6.01
C LYS A 452 -18.30 -19.93 4.63
N GLN A 453 -18.36 -18.61 4.51
CA GLN A 453 -18.13 -17.92 3.23
C GLN A 453 -16.64 -17.80 2.92
N LEU A 454 -15.77 -18.01 3.92
CA LEU A 454 -14.32 -17.89 3.78
C LEU A 454 -13.72 -19.21 3.31
N SER A 455 -13.12 -19.19 2.13
CA SER A 455 -12.50 -20.37 1.51
C SER A 455 -11.41 -20.99 2.39
N VAL A 456 -10.61 -20.16 3.07
CA VAL A 456 -9.56 -20.62 4.00
C VAL A 456 -10.14 -21.43 5.16
N MET A 457 -11.29 -21.00 5.69
CA MET A 457 -11.95 -21.72 6.79
C MET A 457 -12.59 -23.02 6.32
N GLN A 458 -13.18 -23.06 5.12
CA GLN A 458 -13.68 -24.31 4.54
C GLN A 458 -12.54 -25.34 4.39
N LYS A 459 -11.38 -24.89 3.91
CA LYS A 459 -10.19 -25.75 3.74
C LYS A 459 -9.62 -26.24 5.07
N ALA A 460 -9.68 -25.45 6.13
CA ALA A 460 -9.25 -25.88 7.45
C ALA A 460 -10.02 -27.12 7.95
N PHE A 461 -11.23 -27.35 7.44
CA PHE A 461 -12.06 -28.52 7.72
C PHE A 461 -11.88 -29.66 6.70
N GLU A 462 -11.02 -29.54 5.68
CA GLU A 462 -10.69 -30.65 4.78
C GLU A 462 -9.97 -31.76 5.57
N GLY A 463 -10.56 -32.96 5.58
CA GLY A 463 -10.09 -34.09 6.39
C GLY A 463 -10.77 -34.22 7.76
N SER A 464 -11.65 -33.28 8.12
CA SER A 464 -12.56 -33.40 9.27
C SER A 464 -13.72 -34.36 8.97
N PRO A 465 -14.20 -35.17 9.94
CA PRO A 465 -15.38 -36.03 9.76
C PRO A 465 -16.66 -35.28 9.39
N LYS A 466 -16.80 -34.03 9.85
CA LYS A 466 -17.90 -33.14 9.47
C LYS A 466 -17.35 -31.85 8.86
N SER A 467 -18.09 -31.36 7.87
CA SER A 467 -17.84 -30.08 7.23
C SER A 467 -18.15 -28.90 8.17
N LEU A 468 -17.59 -27.73 7.86
CA LEU A 468 -17.86 -26.50 8.59
C LEU A 468 -19.37 -26.15 8.61
N ASP A 469 -20.07 -26.37 7.49
CA ASP A 469 -21.52 -26.12 7.39
C ASP A 469 -22.32 -27.00 8.38
N GLN A 470 -21.94 -28.27 8.50
CA GLN A 470 -22.57 -29.19 9.46
C GLN A 470 -22.27 -28.81 10.92
N MET A 471 -21.11 -28.24 11.20
CA MET A 471 -20.76 -27.77 12.54
C MET A 471 -21.48 -26.47 12.92
N GLU A 472 -21.65 -25.56 11.96
CA GLU A 472 -22.47 -24.38 12.15
C GLU A 472 -23.93 -24.78 12.43
N GLU A 473 -24.49 -25.70 11.65
CA GLU A 473 -25.85 -26.21 11.88
C GLU A 473 -25.99 -26.86 13.28
N TYR A 474 -25.00 -27.63 13.70
CA TYR A 474 -24.95 -28.20 15.05
C TYR A 474 -24.98 -27.11 16.13
N PHE A 475 -24.18 -26.06 15.96
CA PHE A 475 -24.16 -24.91 16.86
C PHE A 475 -25.50 -24.19 16.88
N ASP A 476 -26.12 -23.96 15.72
CA ASP A 476 -27.40 -23.26 15.58
C ASP A 476 -28.51 -23.93 16.37
N ARG A 477 -28.63 -25.25 16.21
CA ARG A 477 -29.64 -26.04 16.94
C ARG A 477 -29.39 -26.05 18.44
N SER A 478 -28.13 -26.17 18.86
CA SER A 478 -27.77 -26.11 20.27
C SER A 478 -28.08 -24.73 20.86
N ALA A 479 -27.61 -23.65 20.22
CA ALA A 479 -27.81 -22.28 20.66
C ALA A 479 -29.29 -21.92 20.76
N ALA A 480 -30.13 -22.31 19.79
CA ALA A 480 -31.57 -22.07 19.83
C ALA A 480 -32.23 -22.74 21.04
N GLY A 481 -31.87 -23.99 21.35
CA GLY A 481 -32.38 -24.69 22.52
C GLY A 481 -31.90 -24.08 23.84
N LEU A 482 -30.61 -23.72 23.94
CA LEU A 482 -30.04 -23.06 25.11
C LEU A 482 -30.70 -21.71 25.39
N VAL A 483 -30.87 -20.85 24.37
CA VAL A 483 -31.53 -19.54 24.51
C VAL A 483 -32.97 -19.71 25.00
N SER A 484 -33.69 -20.71 24.49
CA SER A 484 -35.05 -21.03 24.95
C SER A 484 -35.08 -21.45 26.44
N PHE A 485 -34.08 -22.20 26.92
CA PHE A 485 -33.98 -22.51 28.35
C PHE A 485 -33.71 -21.25 29.17
N CYS A 486 -32.79 -20.40 28.71
CA CYS A 486 -32.45 -19.16 29.39
C CYS A 486 -33.64 -18.20 29.52
N ASP A 487 -34.49 -18.09 28.49
CA ASP A 487 -35.74 -17.32 28.55
C ASP A 487 -36.70 -17.88 29.60
N THR A 488 -36.68 -19.19 29.83
CA THR A 488 -37.51 -19.85 30.86
C THR A 488 -36.97 -19.58 32.27
N LEU A 489 -35.65 -19.64 32.47
CA LEU A 489 -35.00 -19.30 33.74
C LEU A 489 -35.22 -17.84 34.14
N GLU A 490 -35.20 -16.94 33.15
CA GLU A 490 -35.52 -15.52 33.34
C GLU A 490 -36.95 -15.32 33.84
N LYS A 491 -37.91 -15.98 33.20
CA LYS A 491 -39.32 -15.98 33.63
C LYS A 491 -39.51 -16.54 35.03
N GLN A 492 -38.69 -17.51 35.43
CA GLN A 492 -38.67 -18.09 36.78
C GLN A 492 -37.94 -17.22 37.81
N LYS A 493 -37.41 -16.05 37.41
CA LYS A 493 -36.69 -15.10 38.29
C LYS A 493 -35.49 -15.72 39.00
N ILE A 494 -34.79 -16.66 38.36
CA ILE A 494 -33.62 -17.34 38.92
C ILE A 494 -32.47 -16.38 39.27
N TRP A 495 -32.38 -15.20 38.67
CA TRP A 495 -31.31 -14.24 39.00
C TRP A 495 -31.79 -13.10 39.90
N ASN A 496 -33.10 -12.97 40.12
CA ASN A 496 -33.70 -11.90 40.92
C ASN A 496 -34.03 -12.40 42.33
N VAL A 497 -32.99 -12.81 43.06
CA VAL A 497 -33.10 -13.27 44.47
C VAL A 497 -32.34 -12.29 45.37
N ASP A 498 -32.95 -11.94 46.51
CA ASP A 498 -32.35 -11.01 47.46
C ASP A 498 -30.96 -11.46 47.91
N GLY A 499 -29.98 -10.56 47.81
CA GLY A 499 -28.58 -10.81 48.20
C GLY A 499 -27.73 -11.57 47.18
N TYR A 500 -28.28 -11.99 46.04
CA TYR A 500 -27.49 -12.60 44.97
C TYR A 500 -26.90 -11.53 44.03
N VAL A 501 -25.59 -11.60 43.81
CA VAL A 501 -24.87 -10.81 42.79
C VAL A 501 -24.01 -11.78 42.00
N VAL A 502 -24.18 -11.75 40.67
CA VAL A 502 -23.40 -12.59 39.75
C VAL A 502 -21.92 -12.30 39.92
N ASN A 503 -21.12 -13.33 40.18
CA ASN A 503 -19.66 -13.21 40.12
C ASN A 503 -19.25 -12.99 38.66
N ARG A 504 -18.68 -11.84 38.28
CA ARG A 504 -18.33 -11.60 36.86
C ARG A 504 -17.00 -12.24 36.44
N GLU A 505 -16.26 -12.84 37.37
CA GLU A 505 -14.97 -13.44 37.07
C GLU A 505 -15.07 -14.81 36.39
N GLY A 506 -16.21 -15.51 36.45
CA GLY A 506 -16.36 -16.83 35.85
C GLY A 506 -16.66 -16.83 34.33
N PHE A 507 -16.84 -15.66 33.73
CA PHE A 507 -17.04 -15.52 32.28
C PHE A 507 -15.81 -15.96 31.47
N ASN A 508 -16.05 -16.56 30.30
CA ASN A 508 -14.99 -16.77 29.32
C ASN A 508 -14.32 -15.44 28.95
N ARG A 509 -13.02 -15.48 28.65
CA ARG A 509 -12.22 -14.26 28.37
C ARG A 509 -12.81 -13.42 27.22
N TRP A 510 -13.32 -14.06 26.17
CA TRP A 510 -13.98 -13.38 25.06
C TRP A 510 -15.26 -12.64 25.49
N ALA A 511 -16.04 -13.23 26.40
CA ALA A 511 -17.28 -12.63 26.91
C ALA A 511 -16.97 -11.45 27.85
N LYS A 512 -15.91 -11.57 28.67
CA LYS A 512 -15.41 -10.46 29.49
C LYS A 512 -15.04 -9.24 28.64
N GLU A 513 -14.43 -9.46 27.48
CA GLU A 513 -14.06 -8.37 26.55
C GLU A 513 -15.29 -7.69 25.95
N ILE A 514 -16.31 -8.43 25.51
CA ILE A 514 -17.55 -7.85 24.97
C ILE A 514 -18.33 -7.07 26.05
N LEU A 515 -18.35 -7.59 27.27
CA LEU A 515 -19.06 -7.00 28.40
C LEU A 515 -18.27 -5.87 29.10
N ASN A 516 -17.07 -5.53 28.61
CA ASN A 516 -16.16 -4.56 29.21
C ASN A 516 -15.89 -4.82 30.71
N ILE A 517 -15.71 -6.09 31.09
CA ILE A 517 -15.37 -6.48 32.47
C ILE A 517 -13.86 -6.22 32.69
N PRO A 518 -13.45 -5.39 33.67
CA PRO A 518 -12.05 -5.05 33.89
C PRO A 518 -11.20 -6.29 34.15
N ARG A 519 -10.00 -6.37 33.54
CA ARG A 519 -9.03 -7.40 33.89
C ARG A 519 -8.45 -7.10 35.27
N ASN A 520 -8.62 -8.01 36.21
CA ASN A 520 -8.01 -7.89 37.52
C ASN A 520 -6.51 -8.26 37.42
N LYS A 521 -5.63 -7.25 37.41
CA LYS A 521 -4.18 -7.44 37.18
C LYS A 521 -3.47 -8.24 38.27
N GLU A 522 -4.09 -8.36 39.45
CA GLU A 522 -3.54 -9.06 40.63
C GLU A 522 -4.11 -10.48 40.80
N ALA A 523 -5.14 -10.87 40.03
CA ALA A 523 -5.66 -12.23 40.04
C ALA A 523 -4.83 -13.11 39.10
N THR A 524 -3.72 -13.65 39.60
CA THR A 524 -3.10 -14.83 38.97
C THR A 524 -4.10 -15.99 39.00
N GLY A 525 -4.85 -16.16 37.91
CA GLY A 525 -5.20 -17.47 37.37
C GLY A 525 -5.97 -18.44 38.26
N VAL A 526 -7.04 -18.03 38.96
CA VAL A 526 -8.08 -19.01 39.30
C VAL A 526 -9.00 -19.13 38.08
N GLU A 527 -8.59 -20.00 37.15
CA GLU A 527 -9.43 -20.41 36.02
C GLU A 527 -10.74 -20.95 36.59
N PHE A 528 -11.88 -20.45 36.07
CA PHE A 528 -13.21 -20.89 36.52
C PHE A 528 -13.29 -22.42 36.45
N GLN A 529 -13.51 -23.05 37.60
CA GLN A 529 -13.73 -24.49 37.67
C GLN A 529 -15.23 -24.75 37.50
N PRO A 530 -15.65 -25.45 36.43
CA PRO A 530 -17.04 -25.83 36.27
C PRO A 530 -17.49 -26.70 37.44
N MET A 531 -18.78 -26.63 37.78
CA MET A 531 -19.33 -27.52 38.79
C MET A 531 -19.18 -28.97 38.35
N THR A 532 -19.03 -29.87 39.32
CA THR A 532 -18.95 -31.30 39.09
C THR A 532 -20.24 -31.97 39.56
N PHE A 533 -20.91 -32.71 38.67
CA PHE A 533 -22.06 -33.55 38.99
C PHE A 533 -21.71 -35.01 38.70
N GLY A 534 -21.02 -35.66 39.64
CA GLY A 534 -20.61 -37.05 39.46
C GLY A 534 -19.49 -37.21 38.42
N ALA A 535 -19.58 -38.25 37.57
CA ALA A 535 -18.59 -38.52 36.54
C ALA A 535 -18.66 -37.48 35.41
N PRO A 536 -17.53 -37.09 34.79
CA PRO A 536 -17.53 -36.11 33.70
C PRO A 536 -18.37 -36.58 32.52
N LEU A 537 -19.14 -35.66 31.94
CA LEU A 537 -20.01 -35.96 30.80
C LEU A 537 -19.25 -36.47 29.58
N LEU A 538 -18.05 -35.93 29.30
CA LEU A 538 -17.25 -36.32 28.16
C LEU A 538 -15.76 -36.41 28.50
N VAL A 539 -15.14 -37.53 28.13
CA VAL A 539 -13.73 -37.86 28.37
C VAL A 539 -13.11 -38.50 27.13
N TRP A 540 -11.79 -38.39 26.97
CA TRP A 540 -11.05 -39.03 25.86
C TRP A 540 -11.00 -40.55 26.02
N ASP A 541 -10.76 -41.01 27.24
CA ASP A 541 -10.62 -42.42 27.61
C ASP A 541 -11.58 -42.77 28.76
N LYS A 542 -12.60 -43.58 28.48
CA LYS A 542 -13.58 -43.99 29.49
C LYS A 542 -12.97 -44.79 30.65
N SER A 543 -11.76 -45.35 30.49
CA SER A 543 -11.08 -46.11 31.54
C SER A 543 -10.41 -45.22 32.59
N LYS A 544 -10.22 -43.92 32.32
CA LYS A 544 -9.55 -42.96 33.22
C LYS A 544 -10.38 -41.70 33.47
N PRO A 545 -11.67 -41.82 33.86
CA PRO A 545 -12.62 -40.71 33.81
C PRO A 545 -12.26 -39.54 34.73
N THR A 546 -11.44 -39.75 35.76
CA THR A 546 -11.08 -38.73 36.75
C THR A 546 -9.73 -38.04 36.47
N THR A 547 -8.98 -38.48 35.46
CA THR A 547 -7.69 -37.85 35.12
C THR A 547 -7.94 -36.49 34.46
N PRO A 548 -7.42 -35.36 34.98
CA PRO A 548 -7.72 -34.03 34.45
C PRO A 548 -7.38 -33.86 32.96
N SER A 549 -6.27 -34.44 32.49
CA SER A 549 -5.87 -34.41 31.06
C SER A 549 -6.79 -35.24 30.16
N ASN A 550 -7.67 -36.04 30.74
CA ASN A 550 -8.60 -36.92 30.04
C ASN A 550 -10.01 -36.33 29.94
N ILE A 551 -10.32 -35.25 30.67
CA ILE A 551 -11.65 -34.65 30.72
C ILE A 551 -11.81 -33.66 29.56
N ILE A 552 -12.87 -33.83 28.77
CA ILE A 552 -13.23 -32.93 27.67
C ILE A 552 -14.23 -31.90 28.16
N CYS A 553 -15.31 -32.34 28.80
CA CYS A 553 -16.23 -31.47 29.54
C CYS A 553 -16.88 -32.19 30.73
N LEU A 554 -17.10 -31.42 31.80
CA LEU A 554 -17.58 -31.94 33.09
C LEU A 554 -19.09 -32.14 33.10
N THR A 555 -19.84 -31.19 32.55
CA THR A 555 -21.30 -31.13 32.61
C THR A 555 -21.86 -30.69 31.26
N GLY A 556 -23.18 -30.84 31.06
CA GLY A 556 -23.86 -30.27 29.89
C GLY A 556 -23.64 -28.75 29.75
N MET A 557 -23.61 -28.02 30.87
CA MET A 557 -23.34 -26.57 30.88
C MET A 557 -21.90 -26.27 30.44
N ASP A 558 -20.92 -27.01 30.95
CA ASP A 558 -19.52 -26.89 30.53
C ASP A 558 -19.34 -27.22 29.04
N CYS A 559 -19.96 -28.31 28.56
CA CYS A 559 -19.91 -28.67 27.14
C CYS A 559 -20.55 -27.58 26.25
N ALA A 560 -21.69 -27.00 26.66
CA ALA A 560 -22.37 -25.93 25.95
C ALA A 560 -21.54 -24.63 25.89
N ARG A 561 -20.89 -24.27 26.99
CA ARG A 561 -19.96 -23.13 27.05
C ARG A 561 -18.73 -23.35 26.18
N LYS A 562 -18.14 -24.55 26.20
CA LYS A 562 -17.01 -24.92 25.34
C LYS A 562 -17.39 -24.97 23.86
N LEU A 563 -18.60 -25.42 23.51
CA LEU A 563 -19.14 -25.34 22.15
C LEU A 563 -19.23 -23.89 21.68
N THR A 564 -19.81 -23.03 22.51
CA THR A 564 -19.90 -21.59 22.22
C THR A 564 -18.50 -20.99 22.04
N LYS A 565 -17.56 -21.31 22.94
CA LYS A 565 -16.18 -20.85 22.84
C LYS A 565 -15.50 -21.33 21.55
N ALA A 566 -15.66 -22.59 21.16
CA ALA A 566 -15.05 -23.13 19.94
C ALA A 566 -15.53 -22.39 18.69
N MET A 567 -16.82 -22.05 18.61
CA MET A 567 -17.36 -21.26 17.49
C MET A 567 -16.85 -19.81 17.49
N VAL A 568 -16.70 -19.20 18.67
CA VAL A 568 -16.11 -17.86 18.82
C VAL A 568 -14.63 -17.86 18.45
N ASP A 569 -13.88 -18.89 18.82
CA ASP A 569 -12.48 -19.05 18.45
C ASP A 569 -12.33 -19.22 16.92
N LEU A 570 -13.19 -20.00 16.28
CA LEU A 570 -13.23 -20.11 14.82
C LEU A 570 -13.54 -18.75 14.16
N TYR A 571 -14.48 -17.99 14.72
CA TYR A 571 -14.78 -16.63 14.27
C TYR A 571 -13.55 -15.72 14.39
N ALA A 572 -12.88 -15.72 15.55
CA ALA A 572 -11.71 -14.89 15.79
C ALA A 572 -10.54 -15.24 14.84
N VAL A 573 -10.28 -16.54 14.64
CA VAL A 573 -9.28 -17.02 13.67
C VAL A 573 -9.64 -16.57 12.25
N SER A 574 -10.92 -16.65 11.87
CA SER A 574 -11.38 -16.31 10.52
C SER A 574 -11.06 -14.87 10.10
N LYS A 575 -10.95 -13.94 11.05
CA LYS A 575 -10.63 -12.53 10.78
C LYS A 575 -9.21 -12.29 10.28
N TYR A 576 -8.30 -13.23 10.55
CA TYR A 576 -6.88 -13.14 10.16
C TYR A 576 -6.38 -14.41 9.47
N ALA A 577 -7.30 -15.28 9.05
CA ALA A 577 -6.95 -16.57 8.48
C ALA A 577 -6.14 -16.41 7.19
N ASP A 578 -6.46 -15.45 6.33
CA ASP A 578 -5.70 -15.21 5.11
C ASP A 578 -4.25 -14.74 5.41
N ALA A 579 -4.03 -14.07 6.55
CA ALA A 579 -2.72 -13.57 6.96
C ALA A 579 -1.82 -14.63 7.62
N PHE A 580 -2.39 -15.51 8.45
CA PHE A 580 -1.62 -16.48 9.26
C PHE A 580 -1.77 -17.93 8.81
N LEU A 581 -2.82 -18.23 8.06
CA LEU A 581 -3.13 -19.55 7.52
C LEU A 581 -3.31 -19.49 6.00
N PRO A 582 -2.41 -18.83 5.24
CA PRO A 582 -2.56 -18.74 3.80
C PRO A 582 -2.57 -20.16 3.21
N VAL A 583 -3.57 -20.44 2.38
CA VAL A 583 -3.75 -21.74 1.71
C VAL A 583 -3.34 -21.68 0.24
N SER A 584 -2.69 -20.59 -0.16
CA SER A 584 -2.25 -20.34 -1.54
C SER A 584 -0.93 -21.04 -1.81
N SER A 585 -0.80 -21.64 -2.98
CA SER A 585 0.46 -22.12 -3.56
C SER A 585 1.36 -20.98 -4.08
N THR A 586 1.13 -19.75 -3.63
CA THR A 586 1.87 -18.56 -4.03
C THR A 586 2.41 -17.83 -2.81
N VAL A 587 3.60 -17.24 -2.96
CA VAL A 587 4.26 -16.41 -1.95
C VAL A 587 3.39 -15.22 -1.56
N SER A 588 3.30 -14.92 -0.27
CA SER A 588 2.54 -13.77 0.25
C SER A 588 3.22 -12.44 -0.08
N SER A 589 2.42 -11.39 -0.34
CA SER A 589 2.95 -10.04 -0.60
C SER A 589 2.20 -8.89 0.08
N PRO A 590 2.33 -8.75 1.42
CA PRO A 590 1.69 -7.65 2.15
C PRO A 590 2.40 -6.31 1.92
N ASP A 591 1.62 -5.23 1.87
CA ASP A 591 2.11 -3.85 1.71
C ASP A 591 2.56 -3.27 3.06
N ILE A 592 3.51 -3.93 3.74
CA ILE A 592 3.91 -3.60 5.13
C ILE A 592 4.37 -2.14 5.25
N PHE A 593 5.15 -1.61 4.31
CA PHE A 593 5.65 -0.23 4.38
C PHE A 593 4.65 0.84 3.91
N ASN A 594 3.51 0.47 3.30
CA ASN A 594 2.52 1.42 2.77
C ASN A 594 1.12 1.24 3.40
N PRO A 595 0.79 2.01 4.46
CA PRO A 595 -0.53 1.98 5.08
C PRO A 595 -1.64 2.73 4.34
N TYR A 596 -1.39 3.26 3.15
CA TYR A 596 -2.40 3.93 2.34
C TYR A 596 -2.95 3.07 1.20
N ALA A 597 -2.35 1.91 0.92
CA ALA A 597 -2.81 1.01 -0.12
C ALA A 597 -4.27 0.56 0.11
N ASP A 598 -4.57 0.09 1.33
CA ASP A 598 -5.89 -0.32 1.78
C ASP A 598 -6.82 0.88 2.02
N LEU A 599 -6.34 1.95 2.66
CA LEU A 599 -7.14 3.15 2.92
C LEU A 599 -7.67 3.78 1.63
N LYS A 600 -6.88 3.78 0.56
CA LYS A 600 -7.30 4.28 -0.74
C LYS A 600 -8.20 3.30 -1.47
N ALA A 601 -7.87 2.00 -1.48
CA ALA A 601 -8.70 0.97 -2.09
C ALA A 601 -10.12 0.95 -1.49
N CYS A 602 -10.21 1.10 -0.17
CA CYS A 602 -11.48 1.20 0.58
C CYS A 602 -12.10 2.61 0.57
N LYS A 603 -11.50 3.57 -0.14
CA LYS A 603 -11.97 4.97 -0.25
C LYS A 603 -12.12 5.70 1.10
N ILE A 604 -11.38 5.26 2.12
CA ILE A 604 -11.30 5.89 3.45
C ILE A 604 -10.44 7.16 3.38
N TYR A 605 -9.40 7.15 2.54
CA TYR A 605 -8.52 8.29 2.28
C TYR A 605 -8.58 8.73 0.81
N ASP A 606 -8.70 10.05 0.59
CA ASP A 606 -8.69 10.64 -0.75
C ASP A 606 -7.53 11.65 -0.88
N PRO A 607 -6.45 11.31 -1.61
CA PRO A 607 -5.27 12.16 -1.73
C PRO A 607 -5.52 13.45 -2.52
N TRP A 608 -6.63 13.55 -3.25
CA TRP A 608 -6.99 14.72 -4.04
C TRP A 608 -8.01 15.62 -3.33
N PHE A 609 -8.39 15.29 -2.09
CA PHE A 609 -9.37 16.05 -1.34
C PHE A 609 -8.93 17.51 -1.11
N GLN A 610 -7.74 17.75 -0.56
CA GLN A 610 -7.28 19.11 -0.29
C GLN A 610 -7.08 19.93 -1.56
N THR A 611 -6.58 19.32 -2.64
CA THR A 611 -6.46 19.98 -3.95
C THR A 611 -7.82 20.43 -4.47
N ARG A 612 -8.86 19.59 -4.37
CA ARG A 612 -10.23 19.94 -4.79
C ARG A 612 -10.87 20.95 -3.84
N ARG A 613 -10.63 20.85 -2.52
CA ARG A 613 -11.08 21.82 -1.52
C ARG A 613 -10.49 23.21 -1.77
N ALA A 614 -9.18 23.29 -2.01
CA ALA A 614 -8.49 24.55 -2.31
C ALA A 614 -9.06 25.21 -3.58
N ASN A 615 -9.28 24.44 -4.66
CA ASN A 615 -9.88 24.97 -5.89
C ASN A 615 -11.33 25.46 -5.66
N LYS A 616 -12.13 24.70 -4.91
CA LYS A 616 -13.53 25.09 -4.59
C LYS A 616 -13.59 26.30 -3.66
N ARG A 617 -12.70 26.39 -2.67
CA ARG A 617 -12.60 27.53 -1.76
C ARG A 617 -12.14 28.78 -2.50
N LEU A 618 -11.19 28.67 -3.43
CA LEU A 618 -10.83 29.79 -4.31
C LEU A 618 -12.04 30.28 -5.10
N PHE A 619 -12.81 29.36 -5.71
CA PHE A 619 -14.01 29.75 -6.45
C PHE A 619 -15.07 30.43 -5.55
N ALA A 620 -15.30 29.92 -4.34
CA ALA A 620 -16.20 30.52 -3.36
C ALA A 620 -15.71 31.90 -2.87
N ASP A 621 -14.41 32.05 -2.60
CA ASP A 621 -13.78 33.30 -2.17
C ASP A 621 -13.81 34.35 -3.31
N LEU A 622 -13.60 33.94 -4.56
CA LEU A 622 -13.72 34.82 -5.73
C LEU A 622 -15.18 35.26 -5.96
N THR A 623 -16.13 34.33 -5.82
CA THR A 623 -17.57 34.63 -5.89
C THR A 623 -17.96 35.62 -4.80
N SER A 624 -17.49 35.41 -3.57
CA SER A 624 -17.69 36.34 -2.46
C SER A 624 -17.04 37.69 -2.76
N THR A 625 -15.81 37.72 -3.29
CA THR A 625 -15.10 38.97 -3.65
C THR A 625 -15.90 39.82 -4.65
N VAL A 626 -16.53 39.18 -5.64
CA VAL A 626 -17.41 39.87 -6.62
C VAL A 626 -18.68 40.40 -5.95
N LEU A 627 -19.30 39.62 -5.05
CA LEU A 627 -20.49 40.04 -4.30
C LEU A 627 -20.20 41.21 -3.33
N PHE A 628 -19.00 41.24 -2.72
CA PHE A 628 -18.56 42.26 -1.76
C PHE A 628 -18.01 43.53 -2.41
N GLY A 629 -17.34 43.43 -3.57
CA GLY A 629 -16.83 44.60 -4.27
C GLY A 629 -17.94 45.50 -4.83
N TRP A 630 -19.14 44.96 -4.95
CA TRP A 630 -20.28 45.59 -5.62
C TRP A 630 -21.45 45.97 -4.68
N ASN A 631 -21.50 45.46 -3.44
CA ASN A 631 -22.57 45.75 -2.47
C ASN A 631 -22.06 46.36 -1.16
N ALA A 632 -22.88 47.21 -0.54
CA ALA A 632 -22.62 47.82 0.77
C ALA A 632 -22.90 46.88 1.97
N LEU A 633 -23.56 45.73 1.76
CA LEU A 633 -23.93 44.79 2.82
C LEU A 633 -23.00 43.56 2.84
N PRO A 634 -22.49 43.16 4.03
CA PRO A 634 -21.56 42.04 4.14
C PRO A 634 -22.28 40.68 4.11
N MET A 635 -22.47 40.11 2.92
CA MET A 635 -22.90 38.71 2.77
C MET A 635 -21.70 37.82 2.48
N TYR A 636 -21.33 36.94 3.41
CA TYR A 636 -20.25 35.97 3.22
C TYR A 636 -20.82 34.58 2.93
N ILE A 637 -20.26 33.91 1.92
CA ILE A 637 -20.51 32.49 1.68
C ILE A 637 -19.39 31.73 2.39
N ASP A 638 -19.66 31.27 3.62
CA ASP A 638 -18.78 30.31 4.27
C ASP A 638 -19.18 28.90 3.82
N VAL A 639 -18.24 28.20 3.18
CA VAL A 639 -18.45 26.83 2.75
C VAL A 639 -17.46 25.94 3.48
N ASP A 640 -17.95 25.26 4.52
CA ASP A 640 -17.15 24.23 5.17
C ASP A 640 -17.22 22.94 4.37
N PHE A 641 -16.11 22.61 3.70
CA PHE A 641 -15.93 21.35 3.00
C PHE A 641 -15.33 20.33 3.96
N THR A 642 -16.17 19.44 4.48
CA THR A 642 -15.71 18.24 5.19
C THR A 642 -15.17 17.22 4.19
N ALA A 643 -14.11 16.50 4.58
CA ALA A 643 -13.68 15.33 3.83
C ALA A 643 -14.86 14.35 3.76
N PRO A 644 -15.12 13.70 2.60
CA PRO A 644 -16.12 12.65 2.56
C PRO A 644 -15.64 11.55 3.52
N LYS A 645 -16.16 11.54 4.74
CA LYS A 645 -16.13 10.34 5.58
C LYS A 645 -17.06 9.35 4.88
N VAL A 646 -16.60 8.13 4.65
CA VAL A 646 -17.41 7.07 4.06
C VAL A 646 -18.70 7.00 4.89
N THR A 647 -19.83 7.43 4.34
CA THR A 647 -21.12 7.43 5.02
C THR A 647 -21.65 6.03 5.26
N SER A 648 -20.91 4.98 4.88
CA SER A 648 -21.53 3.67 4.73
C SER A 648 -20.58 2.46 4.67
N LEU A 649 -19.44 2.41 5.38
CA LEU A 649 -18.80 1.09 5.55
C LEU A 649 -19.73 0.16 6.35
N ASN A 650 -20.48 0.70 7.32
CA ASN A 650 -21.57 -0.05 7.99
C ASN A 650 -22.66 -0.49 6.99
N GLU A 651 -23.07 0.36 6.04
CA GLU A 651 -24.04 -0.03 4.99
C GLU A 651 -23.41 -1.03 3.97
N MET A 652 -22.09 -1.00 3.75
CA MET A 652 -21.35 -1.96 2.91
C MET A 652 -21.16 -3.31 3.63
N ILE A 653 -21.05 -3.29 4.97
CA ILE A 653 -20.98 -4.47 5.85
C ILE A 653 -22.39 -5.06 6.05
N GLU A 654 -23.42 -4.23 6.20
CA GLU A 654 -24.85 -4.60 6.34
C GLU A 654 -25.42 -5.18 5.04
N ASN A 655 -24.97 -4.72 3.87
CA ASN A 655 -25.39 -5.24 2.56
C ASN A 655 -24.60 -6.46 2.06
N GLY A 656 -23.59 -6.95 2.80
CA GLY A 656 -22.89 -8.21 2.48
C GLY A 656 -22.07 -8.22 1.17
N THR A 657 -21.80 -7.05 0.58
CA THR A 657 -21.20 -6.89 -0.75
C THR A 657 -19.78 -6.34 -0.69
N VAL A 658 -18.80 -7.17 -0.34
CA VAL A 658 -17.48 -7.02 -0.96
C VAL A 658 -17.58 -7.63 -2.37
N LYS A 659 -18.03 -6.80 -3.31
CA LYS A 659 -17.78 -6.78 -4.77
C LYS A 659 -18.36 -5.46 -5.30
N PHE A 660 -17.49 -4.60 -5.85
CA PHE A 660 -17.82 -3.27 -6.35
C PHE A 660 -18.58 -3.29 -7.69
N ASP A 661 -19.61 -2.44 -7.86
CA ASP A 661 -19.66 -1.33 -8.84
C ASP A 661 -20.82 -0.33 -8.49
N PRO A 662 -21.01 0.84 -9.14
CA PRO A 662 -20.72 2.16 -8.59
C PRO A 662 -21.97 3.07 -8.58
N ALA A 663 -22.63 3.24 -7.44
CA ALA A 663 -23.63 4.29 -7.29
C ALA A 663 -23.40 5.04 -5.99
N ILE A 664 -22.34 5.85 -5.97
CA ILE A 664 -22.13 6.81 -4.88
C ILE A 664 -23.17 7.92 -5.06
N GLN A 665 -24.33 7.77 -4.43
CA GLN A 665 -25.18 8.90 -4.09
C GLN A 665 -24.38 9.82 -3.16
N LYS A 666 -23.82 10.89 -3.73
CA LYS A 666 -23.43 12.08 -2.97
C LYS A 666 -24.70 12.80 -2.56
N SER A 667 -25.37 12.31 -1.53
CA SER A 667 -26.54 12.96 -0.96
C SER A 667 -26.11 14.24 -0.22
N LYS A 668 -26.65 15.35 -0.73
CA LYS A 668 -26.76 16.69 -0.12
C LYS A 668 -25.49 17.56 -0.06
N MET A 669 -25.15 18.15 -1.20
CA MET A 669 -24.88 19.58 -1.25
C MET A 669 -25.84 20.19 -2.28
N GLN A 670 -26.97 20.72 -1.80
CA GLN A 670 -27.90 21.49 -2.62
C GLN A 670 -27.37 22.92 -2.71
N TYR A 671 -26.99 23.35 -3.91
CA TYR A 671 -26.82 24.77 -4.22
C TYR A 671 -27.86 25.14 -5.25
N ALA A 672 -28.84 25.94 -4.84
CA ALA A 672 -29.64 26.74 -5.75
C ALA A 672 -29.26 28.18 -5.49
N MET A 673 -28.56 28.82 -6.43
CA MET A 673 -28.33 30.25 -6.41
C MET A 673 -28.84 30.80 -7.74
N LEU A 674 -30.00 31.44 -7.70
CA LEU A 674 -30.48 32.32 -8.75
C LEU A 674 -30.28 33.74 -8.21
N ALA A 675 -29.34 34.48 -8.77
CA ALA A 675 -29.17 35.89 -8.47
C ALA A 675 -29.31 36.65 -9.79
N ASP A 676 -30.49 37.24 -9.98
CA ASP A 676 -30.78 38.14 -11.09
C ASP A 676 -30.52 39.58 -10.60
N PHE A 677 -29.48 40.22 -11.12
CA PHE A 677 -29.11 41.59 -10.77
C PHE A 677 -29.76 42.63 -11.69
N GLY A 678 -30.66 42.20 -12.59
CA GLY A 678 -31.27 43.01 -13.64
C GLY A 678 -31.94 44.32 -13.18
N PRO A 679 -32.66 44.39 -12.04
CA PRO A 679 -33.39 45.62 -11.70
C PRO A 679 -32.66 46.62 -10.80
N LEU A 680 -31.53 46.28 -10.16
CA LEU A 680 -31.00 47.08 -9.03
C LEU A 680 -29.64 47.76 -9.27
N VAL A 681 -28.91 47.46 -10.35
CA VAL A 681 -27.54 48.00 -10.51
C VAL A 681 -27.05 48.23 -11.95
N GLY A 682 -27.91 48.13 -12.96
CA GLY A 682 -27.57 48.55 -14.33
C GLY A 682 -26.41 47.79 -15.01
N ALA A 683 -26.05 46.59 -14.54
CA ALA A 683 -25.06 45.71 -15.18
C ALA A 683 -25.63 44.29 -15.35
N PRO A 684 -25.73 43.75 -16.59
CA PRO A 684 -26.34 42.45 -16.82
C PRO A 684 -25.27 41.33 -16.76
N CYS A 685 -25.00 40.79 -15.57
CA CYS A 685 -24.41 39.45 -15.45
C CYS A 685 -25.40 38.52 -14.76
N ALA A 686 -25.74 37.43 -15.44
CA ALA A 686 -26.69 36.41 -14.99
C ALA A 686 -25.99 35.06 -14.98
N VAL A 687 -26.05 34.37 -13.84
CA VAL A 687 -25.52 33.01 -13.69
C VAL A 687 -26.69 32.10 -13.36
N SER A 688 -26.94 31.11 -14.21
CA SER A 688 -28.03 30.14 -14.01
C SER A 688 -27.48 28.71 -14.10
N ILE A 689 -27.69 27.95 -13.03
CA ILE A 689 -27.32 26.55 -12.95
C ILE A 689 -28.60 25.75 -12.75
N ALA A 690 -29.04 25.04 -13.79
CA ALA A 690 -30.25 24.23 -13.76
C ALA A 690 -29.91 22.73 -13.76
N PRO A 691 -30.44 21.94 -12.82
CA PRO A 691 -30.16 20.50 -12.77
C PRO A 691 -30.85 19.70 -13.87
N ASN A 692 -31.79 20.28 -14.65
CA ASN A 692 -32.52 19.62 -15.74
C ASN A 692 -32.36 20.40 -17.05
N SER A 693 -32.05 19.69 -18.15
CA SER A 693 -31.80 20.26 -19.49
C SER A 693 -33.04 20.77 -20.24
N ALA A 694 -34.23 20.72 -19.64
CA ALA A 694 -35.50 20.98 -20.33
C ALA A 694 -35.96 22.45 -20.35
N LYS A 695 -35.19 23.40 -19.79
CA LYS A 695 -35.53 24.84 -19.86
C LYS A 695 -34.63 25.55 -20.86
N ALA A 696 -35.23 26.20 -21.86
CA ALA A 696 -34.53 27.08 -22.77
C ALA A 696 -33.90 28.26 -22.00
N PHE A 697 -32.60 28.50 -22.22
CA PHE A 697 -31.89 29.66 -21.67
C PHE A 697 -32.12 30.86 -22.61
N ASN A 698 -32.91 31.84 -22.19
CA ASN A 698 -33.04 33.09 -22.92
C ASN A 698 -32.03 34.11 -22.35
N PHE A 699 -31.00 34.43 -23.13
CA PHE A 699 -30.14 35.59 -22.86
C PHE A 699 -30.57 36.74 -23.78
N TYR A 700 -30.80 37.93 -23.23
CA TYR A 700 -30.96 39.15 -24.02
C TYR A 700 -29.61 39.54 -24.62
N ALA A 701 -29.54 39.72 -25.94
CA ALA A 701 -28.33 40.17 -26.62
C ALA A 701 -28.14 41.68 -26.42
N PHE A 702 -26.95 42.09 -26.00
CA PHE A 702 -26.54 43.50 -25.93
C PHE A 702 -25.28 43.73 -26.78
N ASN A 703 -25.08 44.94 -27.29
CA ASN A 703 -23.87 45.32 -28.05
C ASN A 703 -22.67 45.47 -27.09
N GLY A 704 -21.75 44.47 -27.08
CA GLY A 704 -20.52 44.44 -26.28
C GLY A 704 -19.80 43.07 -26.33
N ILE A 705 -18.63 42.93 -25.65
CA ILE A 705 -17.95 41.62 -25.56
C ILE A 705 -18.72 40.74 -24.56
N THR A 706 -19.38 39.71 -25.08
CA THR A 706 -20.17 38.78 -24.31
C THR A 706 -19.41 37.46 -24.17
N LEU A 707 -18.95 37.12 -22.96
CA LEU A 707 -18.36 35.82 -22.66
C LEU A 707 -19.46 34.93 -22.09
N ASN A 708 -20.08 34.14 -22.97
CA ASN A 708 -21.03 33.10 -22.60
C ASN A 708 -20.34 31.75 -22.60
N TYR A 709 -20.34 31.08 -21.45
CA TYR A 709 -19.95 29.68 -21.32
C TYR A 709 -21.18 28.86 -20.97
N CYS A 710 -21.77 28.27 -22.01
CA CYS A 710 -22.82 27.28 -21.90
C CYS A 710 -22.25 25.92 -22.27
N LYS A 711 -22.40 24.93 -21.40
CA LYS A 711 -22.20 23.52 -21.77
C LYS A 711 -23.54 22.80 -21.66
N ALA A 712 -24.24 22.73 -22.77
CA ALA A 712 -25.26 21.74 -23.02
C ALA A 712 -24.62 20.60 -23.83
N ARG A 713 -24.87 19.35 -23.46
CA ARG A 713 -24.48 18.21 -24.32
C ARG A 713 -25.64 17.97 -25.29
N SER A 714 -25.39 18.18 -26.57
CA SER A 714 -26.32 17.93 -27.67
C SER A 714 -26.43 16.43 -27.95
N ASP A 715 -27.67 16.02 -28.21
CA ASP A 715 -28.14 14.87 -28.98
C ASP A 715 -27.68 13.48 -28.55
N GLY A 716 -28.44 12.87 -27.64
CA GLY A 716 -28.52 11.42 -27.56
C GLY A 716 -29.23 10.89 -28.80
N THR A 717 -28.49 10.37 -29.77
CA THR A 717 -29.07 9.46 -30.76
C THR A 717 -29.58 8.23 -30.01
N ALA A 718 -30.89 8.02 -30.03
CA ALA A 718 -31.50 6.79 -29.56
C ALA A 718 -30.89 5.62 -30.32
N ILE A 719 -30.10 4.78 -29.64
CA ILE A 719 -29.71 3.48 -30.19
C ILE A 719 -30.91 2.57 -29.98
N GLY A 720 -31.66 2.32 -31.05
CA GLY A 720 -32.74 1.33 -31.03
C GLY A 720 -32.16 -0.07 -30.81
N GLY A 721 -32.51 -0.69 -29.69
CA GLY A 721 -32.35 -2.13 -29.49
C GLY A 721 -33.48 -2.90 -30.20
N ASN A 722 -33.19 -4.13 -30.62
CA ASN A 722 -34.18 -5.03 -31.20
C ASN A 722 -35.37 -5.25 -30.24
N ASN A 723 -36.59 -5.26 -30.79
CA ASN A 723 -37.87 -5.55 -30.13
C ASN A 723 -38.43 -4.48 -29.18
N GLY A 724 -38.61 -3.25 -29.67
CA GLY A 724 -39.72 -2.39 -29.24
C GLY A 724 -39.70 -1.83 -27.81
N SER A 725 -38.65 -2.06 -27.01
CA SER A 725 -38.47 -1.40 -25.73
C SER A 725 -37.63 -0.13 -25.88
N VAL A 726 -38.26 1.02 -25.63
CA VAL A 726 -37.53 2.26 -25.33
C VAL A 726 -37.05 2.12 -23.89
N GLU A 727 -35.76 1.84 -23.67
CA GLU A 727 -35.18 1.92 -22.33
C GLU A 727 -35.24 3.38 -21.83
N ASN A 728 -36.21 3.68 -20.95
CA ASN A 728 -36.26 4.93 -20.19
C ASN A 728 -35.22 4.91 -19.06
N LYS A 729 -33.93 4.95 -19.42
CA LYS A 729 -32.92 5.50 -18.50
C LYS A 729 -33.02 7.01 -18.57
N THR A 730 -33.68 7.64 -17.59
CA THR A 730 -33.50 9.08 -17.35
C THR A 730 -32.01 9.33 -17.11
N PRO A 731 -31.31 10.05 -18.01
CA PRO A 731 -29.92 10.37 -17.78
C PRO A 731 -29.83 11.44 -16.68
N ASP A 732 -28.96 11.24 -15.69
CA ASP A 732 -28.53 12.29 -14.77
C ASP A 732 -27.76 13.37 -15.53
N ALA A 733 -28.48 14.27 -16.22
CA ALA A 733 -27.91 15.28 -17.10
C ALA A 733 -27.97 16.68 -16.47
N ARG A 734 -26.84 17.16 -15.97
CA ARG A 734 -26.69 18.55 -15.49
C ARG A 734 -26.18 19.45 -16.62
N SER A 735 -26.85 20.58 -16.85
CA SER A 735 -26.41 21.62 -17.78
C SER A 735 -26.03 22.88 -16.99
N TYR A 736 -24.97 23.57 -17.42
CA TYR A 736 -24.53 24.81 -16.80
C TYR A 736 -24.34 25.89 -17.87
N CYS A 737 -24.88 27.09 -17.60
CA CYS A 737 -24.74 28.27 -18.44
C CYS A 737 -24.37 29.46 -17.55
N GLY A 738 -23.18 30.02 -17.78
CA GLY A 738 -22.76 31.28 -17.19
C GLY A 738 -22.39 32.26 -18.28
N GLY A 739 -22.95 33.47 -18.25
CA GLY A 739 -22.62 34.53 -19.18
C GLY A 739 -22.26 35.81 -18.42
N CYS A 740 -21.22 36.51 -18.85
CA CYS A 740 -20.98 37.88 -18.40
C CYS A 740 -20.56 38.73 -19.61
N SER A 741 -21.28 39.83 -19.81
CA SER A 741 -20.97 40.81 -20.85
C SER A 741 -20.25 42.00 -20.25
N LEU A 742 -19.11 42.37 -20.81
CA LEU A 742 -18.40 43.61 -20.46
C LEU A 742 -18.69 44.67 -21.52
N ASN A 743 -19.38 45.73 -21.10
CA ASN A 743 -19.49 46.95 -21.89
C ASN A 743 -18.33 47.90 -21.50
N PHE A 744 -17.34 48.06 -22.39
CA PHE A 744 -16.21 48.96 -22.16
C PHE A 744 -16.62 50.44 -22.05
N VAL A 745 -17.79 50.81 -22.57
CA VAL A 745 -18.39 52.14 -22.36
C VAL A 745 -18.87 52.30 -20.91
N GLY A 746 -19.29 51.22 -20.24
CA GLY A 746 -19.75 51.21 -18.84
C GLY A 746 -18.65 51.32 -17.79
N VAL A 747 -17.48 50.73 -18.06
CA VAL A 747 -16.31 50.80 -17.15
C VAL A 747 -15.66 52.19 -17.22
N THR A 748 -15.65 52.82 -18.40
CA THR A 748 -15.15 54.18 -18.59
C THR A 748 -16.15 55.23 -18.09
N SER A 749 -17.46 55.02 -18.25
CA SER A 749 -18.48 55.88 -17.64
C SER A 749 -18.55 55.73 -16.11
N GLY A 750 -18.27 54.56 -15.55
CA GLY A 750 -18.20 54.33 -14.10
C GLY A 750 -16.98 55.00 -13.43
N ALA A 751 -15.84 55.05 -14.12
CA ALA A 751 -14.69 55.86 -13.70
C ALA A 751 -14.94 57.36 -13.89
N ALA A 752 -15.70 57.75 -14.92
CA ALA A 752 -16.09 59.16 -15.15
C ALA A 752 -17.18 59.65 -14.17
N MET A 753 -18.04 58.76 -13.65
CA MET A 753 -19.06 59.07 -12.64
C MET A 753 -18.49 59.24 -11.22
N MET A 754 -17.18 59.12 -11.01
CA MET A 754 -16.54 59.45 -9.71
C MET A 754 -16.69 60.91 -9.30
N THR A 755 -17.18 61.79 -10.18
CA THR A 755 -17.48 63.20 -9.87
C THR A 755 -18.94 63.46 -9.50
N ALA A 756 -19.83 62.47 -9.64
CA ALA A 756 -21.25 62.62 -9.33
C ALA A 756 -21.72 61.51 -8.39
N ASN A 757 -21.97 61.89 -7.13
CA ASN A 757 -22.52 61.08 -6.05
C ASN A 757 -23.63 60.10 -6.48
N ALA A 758 -23.28 58.85 -6.82
CA ALA A 758 -24.16 57.67 -6.73
C ALA A 758 -23.40 56.40 -7.15
N LEU A 759 -22.81 55.68 -6.18
CA LEU A 759 -22.66 54.20 -6.03
C LEU A 759 -21.42 53.85 -5.18
N PRO A 760 -21.53 52.99 -4.15
CA PRO A 760 -20.43 52.69 -3.23
C PRO A 760 -19.59 51.50 -3.73
N ILE A 761 -18.90 51.64 -4.86
CA ILE A 761 -17.89 50.64 -5.26
C ILE A 761 -16.60 50.97 -4.51
N ASN A 762 -16.14 50.08 -3.62
CA ASN A 762 -14.87 50.25 -2.90
C ASN A 762 -13.78 49.35 -3.53
N PRO A 763 -12.99 49.88 -4.49
CA PRO A 763 -11.99 49.09 -5.22
C PRO A 763 -10.87 48.56 -4.31
N ILE A 764 -10.60 49.23 -3.19
CA ILE A 764 -9.60 48.79 -2.21
C ILE A 764 -10.07 47.50 -1.52
N LYS A 765 -11.36 47.39 -1.17
CA LYS A 765 -11.92 46.15 -0.62
C LYS A 765 -11.88 45.01 -1.64
N LEU A 766 -12.30 45.26 -2.88
CA LEU A 766 -12.25 44.25 -3.94
C LEU A 766 -10.82 43.73 -4.17
N GLY A 767 -9.82 44.63 -4.20
CA GLY A 767 -8.41 44.26 -4.29
C GLY A 767 -7.93 43.40 -3.11
N ILE A 768 -8.20 43.82 -1.86
CA ILE A 768 -7.76 43.10 -0.66
C ILE A 768 -8.35 41.68 -0.59
N TYR A 769 -9.64 41.50 -0.88
CA TYR A 769 -10.27 40.18 -0.85
C TYR A 769 -9.80 39.27 -1.99
N PHE A 770 -9.57 39.83 -3.19
CA PHE A 770 -8.97 39.11 -4.30
C PHE A 770 -7.56 38.62 -3.94
N PHE A 771 -6.68 39.50 -3.45
CA PHE A 771 -5.33 39.11 -3.02
C PHE A 771 -5.35 38.10 -1.86
N ARG A 772 -6.23 38.26 -0.87
CA ARG A 772 -6.41 37.29 0.21
C ARG A 772 -6.88 35.92 -0.30
N SER A 773 -7.77 35.88 -1.31
CA SER A 773 -8.24 34.63 -1.91
C SER A 773 -7.10 33.88 -2.63
N ILE A 774 -6.27 34.61 -3.38
CA ILE A 774 -5.06 34.07 -4.03
C ILE A 774 -4.05 33.62 -2.98
N GLN A 775 -3.79 34.44 -1.94
CA GLN A 775 -2.87 34.10 -0.87
C GLN A 775 -3.30 32.82 -0.13
N ARG A 776 -4.59 32.70 0.24
CA ARG A 776 -5.15 31.48 0.85
C ARG A 776 -5.05 30.28 -0.07
N PHE A 777 -5.31 30.45 -1.36
CA PHE A 777 -5.15 29.39 -2.36
C PHE A 777 -3.69 28.94 -2.47
N VAL A 778 -2.75 29.88 -2.56
CA VAL A 778 -1.30 29.60 -2.62
C VAL A 778 -0.84 28.91 -1.34
N GLN A 779 -1.28 29.37 -0.16
CA GLN A 779 -0.98 28.72 1.11
C GLN A 779 -1.58 27.31 1.19
N ALA A 780 -2.82 27.13 0.75
CA ALA A 780 -3.45 25.81 0.69
C ALA A 780 -2.72 24.87 -0.27
N LYS A 781 -2.18 25.39 -1.39
CA LYS A 781 -1.34 24.64 -2.35
C LYS A 781 0.07 24.32 -1.84
N LYS A 782 0.49 24.93 -0.73
CA LYS A 782 1.76 24.66 -0.04
C LYS A 782 1.62 23.63 1.10
N ASP A 783 0.47 22.98 1.26
CA ASP A 783 0.28 21.89 2.22
C ASP A 783 1.19 20.71 1.87
N LYS A 784 2.32 20.61 2.57
CA LYS A 784 3.36 19.60 2.36
C LYS A 784 2.90 18.18 2.70
N VAL A 785 1.76 18.01 3.37
CA VAL A 785 1.32 16.72 3.91
C VAL A 785 0.17 16.16 3.07
N ASN A 786 -0.80 16.98 2.68
CA ASN A 786 -2.01 16.50 2.00
C ASN A 786 -2.05 16.73 0.49
N ILE A 787 -1.07 17.43 -0.08
CA ILE A 787 -0.95 17.57 -1.53
C ILE A 787 0.10 16.59 -2.02
N PRO A 788 -0.19 15.75 -3.03
CA PRO A 788 0.79 14.79 -3.54
C PRO A 788 2.09 15.50 -3.96
N ILE A 789 3.19 15.14 -3.30
CA ILE A 789 4.55 15.59 -3.58
C ILE A 789 5.46 14.37 -3.63
N SER A 790 6.23 14.26 -4.72
CA SER A 790 7.27 13.25 -4.90
C SER A 790 8.60 13.89 -5.27
N ALA A 791 9.69 13.27 -4.84
CA ALA A 791 11.03 13.49 -5.33
C ALA A 791 11.65 12.15 -5.78
N ASP A 792 12.44 12.20 -6.84
CA ASP A 792 13.15 11.06 -7.40
C ASP A 792 14.65 11.29 -7.25
N VAL A 793 15.27 10.71 -6.21
CA VAL A 793 16.67 10.98 -5.87
C VAL A 793 17.59 9.97 -6.53
N ASN A 794 18.56 10.45 -7.31
CA ASN A 794 19.64 9.61 -7.82
C ASN A 794 20.81 9.61 -6.82
N LEU A 795 21.00 8.49 -6.12
CA LEU A 795 22.03 8.34 -5.07
C LEU A 795 23.46 8.60 -5.56
N GLN A 796 23.78 8.20 -6.79
CA GLN A 796 25.10 8.44 -7.36
C GLN A 796 25.36 9.94 -7.53
N LYS A 797 24.40 10.71 -8.07
CA LYS A 797 24.55 12.16 -8.24
C LYS A 797 24.61 12.91 -6.92
N VAL A 798 23.89 12.41 -5.90
CA VAL A 798 23.95 12.93 -4.53
C VAL A 798 25.34 12.72 -3.94
N ALA A 799 25.91 11.51 -4.06
CA ALA A 799 27.26 11.22 -3.60
C ALA A 799 28.35 12.02 -4.35
N GLU A 800 28.22 12.16 -5.67
CA GLU A 800 29.13 12.99 -6.48
C GLU A 800 29.08 14.47 -6.06
N THR A 801 27.87 15.00 -5.78
CA THR A 801 27.70 16.38 -5.28
C THR A 801 28.31 16.55 -3.89
N TYR A 802 28.09 15.59 -2.99
CA TYR A 802 28.66 15.60 -1.63
C TYR A 802 30.20 15.61 -1.66
N GLN A 803 30.82 14.81 -2.53
CA GLN A 803 32.27 14.79 -2.71
C GLN A 803 32.77 16.11 -3.32
N LYS A 804 32.09 16.64 -4.35
CA LYS A 804 32.45 17.90 -5.02
C LYS A 804 32.46 19.09 -4.06
N HIS A 805 31.58 19.11 -3.08
CA HIS A 805 31.44 20.20 -2.09
C HIS A 805 32.08 19.88 -0.73
N GLY A 806 33.14 19.06 -0.71
CA GLY A 806 33.98 18.86 0.47
C GLY A 806 33.28 18.19 1.66
N GLY A 807 32.29 17.33 1.39
CA GLY A 807 31.53 16.63 2.43
C GLY A 807 30.28 17.37 2.91
N SER A 808 29.74 18.27 2.10
CA SER A 808 28.48 18.98 2.40
C SER A 808 27.59 19.08 1.17
N ILE A 809 26.27 19.25 1.36
CA ILE A 809 25.32 19.48 0.26
C ILE A 809 24.78 20.90 0.40
N PRO A 810 25.03 21.80 -0.56
CA PRO A 810 24.47 23.14 -0.54
C PRO A 810 22.94 23.14 -0.60
N GLU A 811 22.28 24.07 0.08
CA GLU A 811 20.81 24.16 0.14
C GLU A 811 20.16 24.33 -1.24
N HIS A 812 20.78 25.12 -2.14
CA HIS A 812 20.30 25.33 -3.51
C HIS A 812 20.33 24.05 -4.38
N CYS A 813 21.04 22.99 -3.94
CA CYS A 813 21.09 21.71 -4.63
C CYS A 813 19.91 20.80 -4.28
N VAL A 814 19.19 21.04 -3.17
CA VAL A 814 18.16 20.10 -2.65
C VAL A 814 17.07 19.85 -3.68
N GLU A 815 16.54 20.91 -4.31
CA GLU A 815 15.50 20.80 -5.34
C GLU A 815 16.00 20.06 -6.60
N GLN A 816 17.26 20.26 -6.97
CA GLN A 816 17.87 19.64 -8.15
C GLN A 816 18.11 18.15 -7.93
N LEU A 817 18.71 17.80 -6.79
CA LEU A 817 18.94 16.42 -6.39
C LEU A 817 17.63 15.65 -6.17
N GLY A 818 16.61 16.33 -5.62
CA GLY A 818 15.25 15.80 -5.51
C GLY A 818 14.54 15.57 -6.84
N ALA A 819 15.00 16.20 -7.93
CA ALA A 819 14.54 15.91 -9.29
C ALA A 819 15.39 14.85 -10.02
N GLY A 820 16.36 14.24 -9.33
CA GLY A 820 17.21 13.17 -9.87
C GLY A 820 18.31 13.66 -10.81
N VAL A 821 18.58 14.97 -10.79
CA VAL A 821 19.58 15.63 -11.61
C VAL A 821 20.76 16.13 -10.76
N GLY A 822 21.90 16.40 -11.39
CA GLY A 822 23.09 16.89 -10.67
C GLY A 822 22.90 18.32 -10.16
N CYS A 823 23.77 18.78 -9.26
CA CYS A 823 23.71 20.16 -8.79
C CYS A 823 24.45 21.14 -9.71
N TYR A 824 23.72 22.12 -10.23
CA TYR A 824 24.21 23.20 -11.08
C TYR A 824 23.62 24.55 -10.65
N GLN A 825 23.92 25.62 -11.41
CA GLN A 825 23.43 26.98 -11.12
C GLN A 825 21.89 27.10 -11.11
N SER A 826 21.18 26.26 -11.87
CA SER A 826 19.71 26.23 -11.87
C SER A 826 19.17 24.85 -12.25
N ILE A 827 17.93 24.56 -11.84
CA ILE A 827 17.23 23.30 -12.16
C ILE A 827 17.13 23.04 -13.68
N CYS A 828 16.97 24.10 -14.47
CA CYS A 828 16.91 23.99 -15.93
C CYS A 828 18.24 23.53 -16.53
N VAL A 829 19.35 24.06 -16.02
CA VAL A 829 20.70 23.65 -16.44
C VAL A 829 20.96 22.21 -16.02
N ALA A 830 20.54 21.82 -14.82
CA ALA A 830 20.68 20.45 -14.34
C ALA A 830 19.89 19.43 -15.17
N LYS A 831 18.66 19.77 -15.56
CA LYS A 831 17.86 18.94 -16.50
C LYS A 831 18.47 18.88 -17.88
N ALA A 832 19.07 19.98 -18.35
CA ALA A 832 19.79 20.01 -19.60
C ALA A 832 21.03 19.10 -19.57
N ALA A 833 21.81 19.13 -18.49
CA ALA A 833 22.93 18.22 -18.27
C ALA A 833 22.48 16.75 -18.28
N ASP A 834 21.45 16.42 -17.49
CA ASP A 834 20.92 15.05 -17.40
C ASP A 834 20.41 14.53 -18.75
N ALA A 835 19.70 15.37 -19.52
CA ALA A 835 19.26 15.00 -20.86
C ALA A 835 20.45 14.70 -21.77
N PHE A 836 21.49 15.55 -21.75
CA PHE A 836 22.71 15.33 -22.53
C PHE A 836 23.41 14.01 -22.17
N GLU A 837 23.56 13.71 -20.88
CA GLU A 837 24.18 12.46 -20.42
C GLU A 837 23.38 11.23 -20.86
N LYS A 838 22.05 11.31 -20.80
CA LYS A 838 21.16 10.24 -21.28
C LYS A 838 21.24 10.04 -22.79
N TYR A 839 21.34 11.12 -23.56
CA TYR A 839 21.42 11.03 -25.03
C TYR A 839 22.79 10.51 -25.50
N THR A 840 23.88 10.97 -24.88
CA THR A 840 25.24 10.67 -25.35
C THR A 840 25.86 9.47 -24.64
N GLY A 841 25.34 9.08 -23.48
CA GLY A 841 25.95 8.08 -22.59
C GLY A 841 27.27 8.55 -21.97
N LYS A 842 27.60 9.84 -22.05
CA LYS A 842 28.86 10.42 -21.57
C LYS A 842 28.61 11.45 -20.49
N LYS A 843 29.48 11.48 -19.48
CA LYS A 843 29.40 12.43 -18.36
C LYS A 843 29.68 13.87 -18.81
N VAL A 844 28.92 14.80 -18.24
CA VAL A 844 29.17 16.23 -18.34
C VAL A 844 30.31 16.61 -17.39
N LEU A 845 31.31 17.30 -17.92
CA LEU A 845 32.47 17.78 -17.14
C LEU A 845 32.22 19.20 -16.62
N ASP A 846 31.67 20.07 -17.45
CA ASP A 846 31.42 21.48 -17.12
C ASP A 846 30.27 22.04 -17.99
N ILE A 847 29.57 23.05 -17.47
CA ILE A 847 28.48 23.74 -18.18
C ILE A 847 28.58 25.25 -18.00
N GLU A 848 28.57 25.96 -19.12
CA GLU A 848 28.44 27.40 -19.17
C GLU A 848 27.05 27.79 -19.71
N THR A 849 26.38 28.72 -19.04
CA THR A 849 25.12 29.29 -19.53
C THR A 849 25.40 30.31 -20.62
N ALA A 850 24.88 30.09 -21.83
CA ALA A 850 24.95 31.10 -22.88
C ALA A 850 23.91 32.18 -22.57
N SER A 851 24.35 33.42 -22.33
CA SER A 851 23.45 34.53 -21.97
C SER A 851 22.35 34.68 -23.02
N THR A 852 21.10 34.54 -22.62
CA THR A 852 19.94 34.88 -23.45
C THR A 852 19.26 36.08 -22.82
N THR A 853 19.41 37.23 -23.47
CA THR A 853 18.57 38.40 -23.25
C THR A 853 17.15 38.08 -23.72
N SER A 854 16.17 38.46 -22.91
CA SER A 854 14.71 38.43 -23.15
C SER A 854 13.97 37.11 -22.90
N SER A 855 12.69 37.31 -22.56
CA SER A 855 11.62 36.44 -22.07
C SER A 855 11.22 35.24 -22.97
N SER A 856 12.17 34.62 -23.67
CA SER A 856 11.90 33.47 -24.53
C SER A 856 11.93 32.15 -23.74
N ILE A 857 10.97 31.27 -24.03
CA ILE A 857 10.83 29.92 -23.42
C ILE A 857 12.04 29.02 -23.77
N THR A 858 12.79 29.38 -24.81
CA THR A 858 13.96 28.65 -25.33
C THR A 858 15.26 29.19 -24.75
N LYS A 859 15.97 28.33 -24.03
CA LYS A 859 17.27 28.61 -23.40
C LYS A 859 18.37 27.78 -24.09
N SER A 860 19.63 28.17 -23.94
CA SER A 860 20.76 27.37 -24.44
C SER A 860 21.90 27.29 -23.44
N VAL A 861 22.56 26.13 -23.38
CA VAL A 861 23.73 25.86 -22.55
C VAL A 861 24.89 25.37 -23.41
N VAL A 862 26.11 25.64 -22.98
CA VAL A 862 27.34 25.11 -23.56
C VAL A 862 27.87 24.04 -22.61
N ILE A 863 28.02 22.82 -23.11
CA ILE A 863 28.35 21.62 -22.35
C ILE A 863 29.73 21.13 -22.78
N LYS A 864 30.66 21.05 -21.82
CA LYS A 864 31.93 20.34 -21.98
C LYS A 864 31.73 18.91 -21.48
N SER A 865 32.10 17.92 -22.29
CA SER A 865 31.86 16.52 -21.94
C SER A 865 32.94 15.61 -22.51
N ALA A 866 33.03 14.38 -22.00
CA ALA A 866 33.89 13.34 -22.56
C ALA A 866 33.36 12.74 -23.89
N PHE A 867 32.34 13.35 -24.50
CA PHE A 867 31.79 12.93 -25.78
C PHE A 867 32.68 13.32 -26.95
N CYS A 868 33.33 14.48 -26.87
CA CYS A 868 34.22 14.99 -27.91
C CYS A 868 35.19 16.04 -27.32
N ASP A 869 36.34 16.23 -27.96
CA ASP A 869 37.28 17.31 -27.61
C ASP A 869 36.71 18.67 -28.06
N GLY A 870 35.85 19.24 -27.22
CA GLY A 870 35.27 20.57 -27.41
C GLY A 870 33.91 20.79 -26.75
N ASP A 871 33.35 21.97 -27.02
CA ASP A 871 32.07 22.39 -26.46
C ASP A 871 30.89 21.96 -27.34
N VAL A 872 29.82 21.48 -26.71
CA VAL A 872 28.53 21.19 -27.36
C VAL A 872 27.48 22.17 -26.85
N GLN A 873 26.89 22.96 -27.74
CA GLN A 873 25.76 23.82 -27.40
C GLN A 873 24.46 23.01 -27.47
N MET A 874 23.67 23.02 -26.40
CA MET A 874 22.34 22.41 -26.36
C MET A 874 21.25 23.47 -26.18
N LYS A 875 20.23 23.46 -27.05
CA LYS A 875 18.99 24.24 -26.89
C LYS A 875 17.92 23.41 -26.21
N PHE A 876 17.14 24.05 -25.33
CA PHE A 876 16.04 23.40 -24.62
C PHE A 876 14.97 24.43 -24.21
N ASN A 877 13.77 23.96 -23.88
CA ASN A 877 12.72 24.76 -23.29
C ASN A 877 12.56 24.40 -21.82
N CYS A 878 12.54 25.39 -20.93
CA CYS A 878 12.40 25.16 -19.49
C CYS A 878 11.66 26.29 -18.79
N SER A 879 10.60 25.97 -18.03
CA SER A 879 9.97 26.95 -17.12
C SER A 879 10.89 27.27 -15.94
N ASP A 880 10.77 28.45 -15.35
CA ASP A 880 11.70 28.87 -14.27
C ASP A 880 11.59 28.00 -13.01
N ASP A 881 10.43 27.34 -12.82
CA ASP A 881 10.20 26.31 -11.80
C ASP A 881 10.65 24.90 -12.21
N GLY A 882 11.27 24.76 -13.39
CA GLY A 882 11.78 23.50 -13.93
C GLY A 882 10.72 22.46 -14.31
N LYS A 883 9.43 22.68 -14.05
CA LYS A 883 8.36 21.66 -14.22
C LYS A 883 8.05 21.35 -15.67
N ARG A 884 8.23 22.31 -16.57
CA ARG A 884 8.07 22.12 -18.02
C ARG A 884 9.43 22.15 -18.67
N PHE A 885 10.07 20.99 -18.76
CA PHE A 885 11.32 20.82 -19.48
C PHE A 885 11.07 19.99 -20.73
N SER A 886 11.55 20.47 -21.88
CA SER A 886 11.58 19.68 -23.11
C SER A 886 12.86 20.00 -23.88
N THR A 887 13.46 18.97 -24.43
CA THR A 887 14.49 19.09 -25.46
C THR A 887 13.80 19.13 -26.82
N PHE A 888 14.47 19.72 -27.80
CA PHE A 888 14.00 19.62 -29.19
C PHE A 888 14.25 18.17 -29.65
N GLU A 889 13.26 17.29 -29.47
CA GLU A 889 13.37 15.89 -29.87
C GLU A 889 13.56 15.77 -31.38
N ARG A 890 14.49 14.87 -31.75
CA ARG A 890 15.00 14.58 -33.10
C ARG A 890 15.87 15.68 -33.73
N PHE A 891 17.17 15.55 -33.50
CA PHE A 891 18.26 16.01 -34.38
C PHE A 891 18.49 17.53 -34.54
N GLY A 892 17.77 18.42 -33.84
CA GLY A 892 17.92 19.89 -34.00
C GLY A 892 18.49 20.67 -32.81
N GLY A 893 18.79 20.02 -31.68
CA GLY A 893 19.09 20.70 -30.42
C GLY A 893 20.56 20.77 -30.00
N LEU A 894 21.44 19.91 -30.55
CA LEU A 894 22.85 19.79 -30.16
C LEU A 894 23.76 20.29 -31.28
N TYR A 895 24.69 21.18 -30.95
CA TYR A 895 25.62 21.79 -31.91
C TYR A 895 27.06 21.69 -31.41
N GLY A 896 27.92 20.96 -32.12
CA GLY A 896 29.35 20.90 -31.84
C GLY A 896 30.06 22.18 -32.26
N ARG A 897 30.75 22.85 -31.34
CA ARG A 897 31.55 24.04 -31.65
C ARG A 897 32.89 23.71 -32.29
N THR A 898 33.46 22.55 -31.97
CA THR A 898 34.70 22.05 -32.61
C THR A 898 34.40 21.08 -33.75
N LYS A 899 35.37 20.92 -34.67
CA LYS A 899 35.25 19.96 -35.79
C LYS A 899 35.07 18.54 -35.26
N ALA A 900 35.85 18.14 -34.26
CA ALA A 900 35.74 16.85 -33.59
C ALA A 900 34.33 16.61 -33.01
N CYS A 901 33.75 17.61 -32.34
CA CYS A 901 32.38 17.50 -31.83
C CYS A 901 31.32 17.46 -32.94
N ARG A 902 31.48 18.20 -34.03
CA ARG A 902 30.55 18.13 -35.18
C ARG A 902 30.58 16.75 -35.84
N ASP A 903 31.77 16.20 -36.02
CA ASP A 903 31.96 14.89 -36.64
C ASP A 903 31.42 13.77 -35.72
N ALA A 904 31.57 13.90 -34.40
CA ALA A 904 31.02 12.97 -33.41
C ALA A 904 29.49 13.00 -33.31
N ILE A 905 28.86 14.16 -33.50
CA ILE A 905 27.39 14.29 -33.53
C ILE A 905 26.82 13.79 -34.88
N GLY A 906 27.60 13.85 -35.96
CA GLY A 906 27.28 13.39 -37.32
C GLY A 906 27.00 14.54 -38.30
N GLN A 907 27.44 14.43 -39.56
CA GLN A 907 27.39 15.53 -40.54
C GLN A 907 26.04 15.77 -41.27
N ASN A 908 24.95 15.07 -40.95
CA ASN A 908 23.62 15.35 -41.55
C ASN A 908 22.80 16.42 -40.81
N PHE A 909 23.45 17.27 -40.03
CA PHE A 909 22.84 18.19 -39.05
C PHE A 909 22.74 19.65 -39.54
N TRP A 910 22.78 19.90 -40.85
CA TRP A 910 22.74 21.25 -41.42
C TRP A 910 21.36 21.57 -42.01
N GLY A 911 20.48 22.14 -41.21
CA GLY A 911 19.34 22.93 -41.69
C GLY A 911 19.71 24.41 -41.65
N ARG A 912 19.66 25.08 -42.82
CA ARG A 912 19.53 26.54 -42.90
C ARG A 912 18.23 27.00 -42.26
#